data_AF-A0A934F0P6-F1
#
_entry.id   AF-A0A934F0P6-F1
#
_cell.length_a   1.000
_cell.length_b   1.000
_cell.length_c   1.000
_cell.angle_alpha   90.00
_cell.angle_beta   90.00
_cell.angle_gamma   90.00
#
_symmetry.space_group_name_H-M   'P 1'
#
loop_
_entity.id
_entity.type
_entity.pdbx_description
1 polymer ?
#
loop_
_entity_poly.entity_id
_entity_poly.type
_entity_poly.pdbx_seq_one_letter_code
_entity_poly.pdbx_strand_id
1 'polypeptide(L)'
;MKNTTTPLVSLTLVLLAAIAPVRADDAPAPLFPFVISYDAQDNASSMAHLLDAPAGKHGFVRVENGRFVNDAGPVRLHATNLTGPANFPTHEQADKLAARLARFGINCVRLHYFDAEYGNFMTEKETGIFGKGGSLPDAFKADPTVPIPFAAKQVDRQDYLIAALKRHGIYVDINLHVARFPKTTSFFEPRTIASEKEYARRLLTRVNPYTKLAYTDDPCVAVIEINNENALINRSIEKPYEGEFRKQWNNWLRKKYATTAAMLDAWSFTPTPLRDEQVPEGKFDQPVAMDGKRWILSTGSAQASCSAGDGIMKIVVTRAGNEFFPKLFRHLKVRKNQPYTLSFKVRCAKGTPGATLGLAVADTKGGWRSLGLHETIKVGSAWKTMQCAFIAAADSDRAQFQLTRFKVGTYELADLSFQSGAKCDLDAAGRLEDGAVPTLQTSGFTPPQARRDFCQFLVDTERAYWTGMAGYLKNELKVKSLISGTQLGYSSPHVQAELDYIDNHSYWCHPHPVTKEWRIRNLPMVNSMSCIEHLAAERVLNKPYTVSEYNHPFPNRYGAEGQLMLRAYGALHGWDGVFEYTYNHSPDFEPNRNTYFFSIVARTDVLAHLPACAAMFLRGDVREAKTSVIAPADSASYFERLVASKAVSASIGIAGFDSRLTLLHKTAVDLTGKQATDPSSVAKPDGKVLVSDTGELTWNTELPQAAYWTVNTPNTKLFTGFPKGRTINLGGVTIAIGKTRLDWATVSLVSRRATGFGESGKSATILLAATGLAENKGMVIDHVNAQEITLHDKWGTGPVCVEGVPATIILPSSPAKTKCFALDPSGNRKQSVPVETNATGASKISLKPEFHTVWYEIEISN
;
A
#
# COMPACT_ATOMS: atom_id res chain seq x y z
N MET A 1 9.85 -89.50 23.08
CA MET A 1 8.89 -90.00 22.07
C MET A 1 7.92 -88.89 21.73
N LYS A 2 7.87 -88.48 20.43
CA LYS A 2 6.77 -87.89 19.63
C LYS A 2 6.01 -86.67 20.19
N ASN A 3 5.63 -85.62 19.46
CA ASN A 3 5.84 -85.06 18.12
C ASN A 3 4.96 -83.77 18.08
N THR A 4 5.37 -82.69 17.40
CA THR A 4 4.53 -81.67 16.67
C THR A 4 5.38 -80.42 16.35
N THR A 5 5.88 -80.18 15.12
CA THR A 5 5.32 -79.47 13.91
C THR A 5 4.92 -77.98 14.10
N THR A 6 5.79 -76.99 13.76
CA THR A 6 5.84 -76.03 12.58
C THR A 6 4.77 -74.89 12.54
N PRO A 7 4.95 -73.69 11.90
CA PRO A 7 5.74 -73.30 10.68
C PRO A 7 6.66 -72.04 10.80
N LEU A 8 7.80 -71.94 10.10
CA LEU A 8 8.11 -71.30 8.79
C LEU A 8 7.49 -69.91 8.47
N VAL A 9 8.36 -68.89 8.34
CA VAL A 9 8.11 -67.61 7.62
C VAL A 9 9.23 -67.39 6.61
N SER A 10 8.84 -67.16 5.35
CA SER A 10 9.69 -66.99 4.17
C SER A 10 10.50 -65.69 4.17
N LEU A 11 11.78 -65.81 3.81
CA LEU A 11 12.69 -64.71 3.50
C LEU A 11 12.56 -64.38 1.99
N THR A 12 12.14 -63.17 1.64
CA THR A 12 12.08 -62.70 0.24
C THR A 12 13.20 -61.67 0.01
N LEU A 13 14.00 -61.93 -1.04
CA LEU A 13 15.09 -61.08 -1.55
C LEU A 13 14.65 -59.62 -1.79
N VAL A 14 15.45 -58.66 -1.31
CA VAL A 14 15.40 -57.26 -1.74
C VAL A 14 16.53 -57.01 -2.74
N LEU A 15 16.15 -56.65 -3.97
CA LEU A 15 17.02 -56.19 -5.04
C LEU A 15 17.57 -54.80 -4.66
N LEU A 16 18.89 -54.65 -4.49
CA LEU A 16 19.53 -53.35 -4.36
C LEU A 16 19.55 -52.66 -5.74
N ALA A 17 18.73 -51.63 -5.92
CA ALA A 17 18.86 -50.69 -7.02
C ALA A 17 20.05 -49.74 -6.74
N ALA A 18 21.00 -49.69 -7.67
CA ALA A 18 22.13 -48.79 -7.64
C ALA A 18 21.66 -47.32 -7.66
N ILE A 19 22.04 -46.55 -6.64
CA ILE A 19 21.87 -45.10 -6.59
C ILE A 19 22.92 -44.49 -7.52
N ALA A 20 22.49 -43.95 -8.66
CA ALA A 20 23.35 -43.13 -9.50
C ALA A 20 23.75 -41.85 -8.74
N PRO A 21 25.02 -41.42 -8.77
CA PRO A 21 25.43 -40.16 -8.17
C PRO A 21 24.80 -39.00 -8.93
N VAL A 22 24.22 -38.05 -8.19
CA VAL A 22 23.82 -36.74 -8.72
C VAL A 22 25.04 -36.09 -9.36
N ARG A 23 24.95 -35.76 -10.66
CA ARG A 23 26.02 -35.04 -11.37
C ARG A 23 26.29 -33.70 -10.68
N ALA A 24 27.57 -33.36 -10.51
CA ALA A 24 28.02 -32.09 -9.94
C ALA A 24 27.62 -30.84 -10.76
N ASP A 25 27.05 -31.01 -11.96
CA ASP A 25 26.67 -29.94 -12.90
C ASP A 25 25.30 -29.26 -12.60
N ASP A 26 24.55 -29.70 -11.57
CA ASP A 26 23.21 -29.16 -11.26
C ASP A 26 23.19 -28.09 -10.14
N ALA A 27 24.33 -27.79 -9.52
CA ALA A 27 24.43 -26.77 -8.48
C ALA A 27 24.34 -25.36 -9.08
N PRO A 28 23.49 -24.45 -8.56
CA PRO A 28 23.38 -23.11 -9.10
C PRO A 28 24.71 -22.34 -8.90
N ALA A 29 25.13 -21.60 -9.93
CA ALA A 29 26.34 -20.76 -9.90
C ALA A 29 26.37 -19.86 -8.65
N PRO A 30 27.55 -19.62 -8.04
CA PRO A 30 27.64 -18.81 -6.83
C PRO A 30 27.13 -17.39 -7.07
N LEU A 31 26.53 -16.78 -6.05
CA LEU A 31 26.24 -15.36 -6.07
C LEU A 31 27.54 -14.56 -6.08
N PHE A 32 27.57 -13.43 -6.76
CA PHE A 32 28.75 -12.56 -6.84
C PHE A 32 28.44 -11.14 -6.31
N PRO A 33 29.42 -10.42 -5.74
CA PRO A 33 29.24 -9.04 -5.33
C PRO A 33 28.89 -8.13 -6.51
N PHE A 34 27.81 -7.36 -6.37
CA PHE A 34 27.48 -6.30 -7.33
C PHE A 34 26.68 -5.21 -6.59
N VAL A 35 27.38 -4.17 -6.17
CA VAL A 35 26.78 -2.97 -5.55
C VAL A 35 26.92 -1.86 -6.57
N ILE A 36 25.81 -1.36 -7.09
CA ILE A 36 25.84 -0.34 -8.14
C ILE A 36 26.57 0.91 -7.63
N SER A 37 27.55 1.37 -8.40
CA SER A 37 28.32 2.60 -8.20
C SER A 37 27.99 3.62 -9.28
N TYR A 38 28.29 4.89 -9.01
CA TYR A 38 27.80 6.02 -9.81
C TYR A 38 28.88 7.06 -10.13
N ASP A 39 30.14 6.73 -9.83
CA ASP A 39 31.29 7.62 -10.01
C ASP A 39 31.77 7.67 -11.48
N ALA A 40 31.20 6.85 -12.35
CA ALA A 40 31.54 6.82 -13.77
C ALA A 40 30.95 8.01 -14.53
N GLN A 41 31.57 8.36 -15.66
CA GLN A 41 31.02 9.28 -16.64
C GLN A 41 29.69 8.75 -17.23
N ASP A 42 29.06 9.56 -18.09
CA ASP A 42 27.83 9.17 -18.78
C ASP A 42 28.08 7.93 -19.66
N ASN A 43 27.27 6.88 -19.47
CA ASN A 43 27.40 5.59 -20.15
C ASN A 43 26.01 4.96 -20.36
N ALA A 44 25.95 3.69 -20.79
CA ALA A 44 24.70 3.03 -21.15
C ALA A 44 23.68 2.94 -19.99
N SER A 45 24.11 2.95 -18.72
CA SER A 45 23.22 2.86 -17.56
C SER A 45 22.59 4.19 -17.13
N SER A 46 22.99 5.31 -17.76
CA SER A 46 22.55 6.66 -17.40
C SER A 46 21.39 7.17 -18.28
N MET A 47 20.37 7.68 -17.59
CA MET A 47 19.19 8.37 -18.14
C MET A 47 19.15 9.86 -17.79
N ALA A 48 20.25 10.44 -17.29
CA ALA A 48 20.31 11.84 -16.90
C ALA A 48 19.97 12.81 -18.05
N HIS A 49 20.18 12.39 -19.30
CA HIS A 49 19.82 13.16 -20.49
C HIS A 49 18.30 13.35 -20.70
N LEU A 50 17.46 12.67 -19.91
CA LEU A 50 16.02 12.89 -19.91
C LEU A 50 15.60 14.07 -19.01
N LEU A 51 16.51 14.58 -18.17
CA LEU A 51 16.22 15.68 -17.26
C LEU A 51 16.61 17.01 -17.89
N ASP A 52 15.68 17.96 -17.93
CA ASP A 52 15.94 19.32 -18.41
C ASP A 52 16.31 20.22 -17.23
N ALA A 53 17.61 20.25 -16.92
CA ALA A 53 18.15 21.05 -15.83
C ALA A 53 18.24 22.55 -16.18
N PRO A 54 18.12 23.46 -15.19
CA PRO A 54 17.72 23.18 -13.81
C PRO A 54 16.21 22.96 -13.65
N ALA A 55 15.81 22.31 -12.55
CA ALA A 55 14.38 22.15 -12.22
C ALA A 55 13.71 23.52 -12.08
N GLY A 56 12.51 23.66 -12.66
CA GLY A 56 11.77 24.91 -12.67
C GLY A 56 12.19 25.92 -13.75
N LYS A 57 13.11 25.54 -14.67
CA LYS A 57 13.49 26.35 -15.85
C LYS A 57 12.29 26.82 -16.69
N HIS A 58 11.22 26.02 -16.74
CA HIS A 58 9.99 26.28 -17.49
C HIS A 58 8.84 26.75 -16.61
N GLY A 59 9.16 27.48 -15.55
CA GLY A 59 8.16 27.98 -14.60
C GLY A 59 7.64 26.92 -13.64
N PHE A 60 6.61 27.28 -12.88
CA PHE A 60 5.97 26.40 -11.89
C PHE A 60 5.17 25.30 -12.55
N VAL A 61 5.22 24.10 -11.95
CA VAL A 61 4.24 23.05 -12.25
C VAL A 61 2.87 23.51 -11.75
N ARG A 62 1.86 23.40 -12.61
CA ARG A 62 0.47 23.80 -12.36
C ARG A 62 -0.50 22.76 -12.89
N VAL A 63 -1.76 22.87 -12.51
CA VAL A 63 -2.83 22.01 -13.02
C VAL A 63 -3.48 22.66 -14.24
N GLU A 64 -3.54 21.92 -15.35
CA GLU A 64 -4.29 22.31 -16.53
C GLU A 64 -4.98 21.07 -17.12
N ASN A 65 -6.28 21.16 -17.38
CA ASN A 65 -7.08 20.06 -17.95
C ASN A 65 -6.92 18.71 -17.21
N GLY A 66 -6.80 18.76 -15.89
CA GLY A 66 -6.65 17.59 -15.04
C GLY A 66 -5.27 16.92 -15.10
N ARG A 67 -4.23 17.62 -15.56
CA ARG A 67 -2.84 17.16 -15.64
C ARG A 67 -1.85 18.15 -15.06
N PHE A 68 -0.67 17.68 -14.68
CA PHE A 68 0.46 18.54 -14.39
C PHE A 68 1.07 19.09 -15.68
N VAL A 69 1.28 20.40 -15.73
CA VAL A 69 1.91 21.11 -16.85
C VAL A 69 2.86 22.19 -16.34
N ASN A 70 3.80 22.60 -17.18
CA ASN A 70 4.60 23.82 -17.03
C ASN A 70 4.59 24.58 -18.38
N ASP A 71 5.48 25.57 -18.55
CA ASP A 71 5.50 26.39 -19.78
C ASP A 71 6.02 25.63 -21.01
N ALA A 72 6.68 24.48 -20.82
CA ALA A 72 7.12 23.58 -21.88
C ALA A 72 6.10 22.48 -22.22
N GLY A 73 5.04 22.31 -21.42
CA GLY A 73 3.97 21.35 -21.66
C GLY A 73 3.73 20.38 -20.49
N PRO A 74 3.19 19.18 -20.76
CA PRO A 74 2.89 18.18 -19.72
C PRO A 74 4.11 17.74 -18.92
N VAL A 75 3.92 17.55 -17.62
CA VAL A 75 4.95 17.11 -16.67
C VAL A 75 4.55 15.77 -16.06
N ARG A 76 5.52 14.86 -15.95
CA ARG A 76 5.40 13.62 -15.16
C ARG A 76 6.53 13.53 -14.16
N LEU A 77 6.23 13.16 -12.92
CA LEU A 77 7.22 13.03 -11.84
C LEU A 77 7.65 11.56 -11.66
N HIS A 78 8.79 11.18 -12.25
CA HIS A 78 9.47 9.92 -11.95
C HIS A 78 10.32 10.13 -10.68
N ALA A 79 9.80 9.68 -9.54
CA ALA A 79 10.25 10.21 -8.26
C ALA A 79 10.66 9.15 -7.25
N THR A 80 11.29 9.60 -6.17
CA THR A 80 11.59 8.81 -4.97
C THR A 80 11.40 9.68 -3.71
N ASN A 81 11.53 9.07 -2.54
CA ASN A 81 11.51 9.72 -1.24
C ASN A 81 12.92 9.77 -0.63
N LEU A 82 13.16 10.79 0.20
CA LEU A 82 14.18 10.78 1.25
C LEU A 82 13.46 10.91 2.58
N THR A 83 13.74 9.99 3.52
CA THR A 83 12.99 9.92 4.77
C THR A 83 13.89 10.23 5.97
N GLY A 84 13.38 11.06 6.90
CA GLY A 84 14.06 11.32 8.16
C GLY A 84 15.43 11.97 7.95
N PRO A 85 16.52 11.43 8.52
CA PRO A 85 17.85 12.05 8.45
C PRO A 85 18.45 12.07 7.03
N ALA A 86 17.91 11.26 6.10
CA ALA A 86 18.34 11.28 4.70
C ALA A 86 18.03 12.61 4.00
N ASN A 87 17.20 13.48 4.60
CA ASN A 87 16.93 14.83 4.10
C ASN A 87 18.05 15.85 4.41
N PHE A 88 19.07 15.45 5.19
CA PHE A 88 20.13 16.35 5.65
C PHE A 88 21.56 15.84 5.34
N PRO A 89 21.88 15.50 4.08
CA PRO A 89 23.24 15.12 3.68
C PRO A 89 24.23 16.28 3.91
N THR A 90 25.52 15.96 4.01
CA THR A 90 26.56 16.99 3.81
C THR A 90 26.49 17.55 2.39
N HIS A 91 27.11 18.71 2.13
CA HIS A 91 27.13 19.28 0.78
C HIS A 91 27.73 18.32 -0.25
N GLU A 92 28.85 17.67 0.07
CA GLU A 92 29.47 16.65 -0.80
C GLU A 92 28.53 15.46 -1.06
N GLN A 93 27.86 14.97 -0.01
CA GLN A 93 26.88 13.88 -0.16
C GLN A 93 25.68 14.33 -1.02
N ALA A 94 25.23 15.58 -0.89
CA ALA A 94 24.13 16.13 -1.66
C ALA A 94 24.46 16.19 -3.17
N ASP A 95 25.68 16.62 -3.52
CA ASP A 95 26.12 16.65 -4.92
C ASP A 95 26.18 15.25 -5.53
N LYS A 96 26.77 14.28 -4.79
CA LYS A 96 26.81 12.88 -5.21
C LYS A 96 25.42 12.27 -5.35
N LEU A 97 24.54 12.54 -4.39
CA LEU A 97 23.17 12.05 -4.38
C LEU A 97 22.37 12.62 -5.56
N ALA A 98 22.44 13.93 -5.81
CA ALA A 98 21.72 14.56 -6.92
C ALA A 98 22.18 14.02 -8.29
N ALA A 99 23.49 13.90 -8.50
CA ALA A 99 24.03 13.31 -9.72
C ALA A 99 23.58 11.85 -9.90
N ARG A 100 23.58 11.06 -8.82
CA ARG A 100 23.13 9.67 -8.83
C ARG A 100 21.66 9.53 -9.17
N LEU A 101 20.78 10.29 -8.52
CA LEU A 101 19.35 10.26 -8.80
C LEU A 101 19.08 10.67 -10.26
N ALA A 102 19.80 11.67 -10.77
CA ALA A 102 19.71 12.06 -12.18
C ALA A 102 20.10 10.93 -13.13
N ARG A 103 21.15 10.13 -12.81
CA ARG A 103 21.52 8.95 -13.63
C ARG A 103 20.38 7.94 -13.76
N PHE A 104 19.52 7.81 -12.73
CA PHE A 104 18.32 6.97 -12.79
C PHE A 104 17.14 7.63 -13.49
N GLY A 105 17.27 8.88 -13.95
CA GLY A 105 16.18 9.66 -14.53
C GLY A 105 15.16 10.12 -13.49
N ILE A 106 15.49 10.08 -12.19
CA ILE A 106 14.64 10.60 -11.12
C ILE A 106 14.59 12.12 -11.24
N ASN A 107 13.38 12.66 -11.44
CA ASN A 107 13.17 14.10 -11.64
C ASN A 107 12.39 14.76 -10.51
N CYS A 108 12.07 14.03 -9.43
CA CYS A 108 11.50 14.62 -8.22
C CYS A 108 11.90 13.83 -6.97
N VAL A 109 12.11 14.53 -5.86
CA VAL A 109 12.36 13.94 -4.54
C VAL A 109 11.36 14.47 -3.53
N ARG A 110 10.63 13.56 -2.88
CA ARG A 110 9.76 13.87 -1.74
C ARG A 110 10.56 13.86 -0.44
N LEU A 111 10.59 15.02 0.23
CA LEU A 111 11.24 15.21 1.51
C LEU A 111 10.26 14.80 2.61
N HIS A 112 10.39 13.56 3.09
CA HIS A 112 9.45 12.95 4.00
C HIS A 112 10.00 12.87 5.44
N TYR A 113 9.13 13.06 6.43
CA TYR A 113 9.43 12.91 7.86
C TYR A 113 10.68 13.71 8.30
N PHE A 114 10.89 14.92 7.78
CA PHE A 114 12.02 15.76 8.20
C PHE A 114 11.63 16.76 9.31
N ASP A 115 10.34 16.81 9.67
CA ASP A 115 9.73 17.73 10.61
C ASP A 115 9.88 17.30 12.09
N ALA A 116 10.46 16.13 12.35
CA ALA A 116 10.74 15.61 13.69
C ALA A 116 12.02 14.75 13.71
N GLU A 117 12.50 14.39 14.90
CA GLU A 117 13.48 13.32 15.03
C GLU A 117 12.93 12.00 14.48
N TYR A 118 13.78 11.24 13.81
CA TYR A 118 13.41 9.97 13.19
C TYR A 118 14.30 8.84 13.72
N GLY A 119 13.67 7.76 14.14
CA GLY A 119 14.30 6.51 14.52
C GLY A 119 13.22 5.48 14.78
N ASN A 120 13.55 4.20 14.63
CA ASN A 120 12.60 3.12 14.84
C ASN A 120 13.29 1.97 15.62
N PHE A 121 12.69 0.79 15.64
CA PHE A 121 13.25 -0.34 16.37
C PHE A 121 14.51 -0.96 15.73
N MET A 122 14.87 -0.56 14.50
CA MET A 122 16.08 -0.99 13.76
C MET A 122 17.11 0.12 13.55
N THR A 123 16.73 1.39 13.64
CA THR A 123 17.64 2.52 13.40
C THR A 123 17.69 3.44 14.62
N GLU A 124 18.87 3.94 14.94
CA GLU A 124 19.04 4.95 15.98
C GLU A 124 18.21 6.20 15.68
N LYS A 125 17.87 6.94 16.74
CA LYS A 125 17.19 8.23 16.59
C LYS A 125 18.18 9.27 16.11
N GLU A 126 17.89 9.83 14.94
CA GLU A 126 18.62 10.91 14.31
C GLU A 126 17.77 12.16 14.20
N THR A 127 18.44 13.29 13.96
CA THR A 127 17.84 14.62 14.02
C THR A 127 16.97 14.96 12.81
N GLY A 128 15.88 15.69 13.05
CA GLY A 128 15.13 16.40 12.00
C GLY A 128 15.59 17.86 11.80
N ILE A 129 14.77 18.68 11.14
CA ILE A 129 15.08 20.09 10.83
C ILE A 129 15.28 20.98 12.08
N PHE A 130 14.74 20.55 13.23
CA PHE A 130 14.89 21.23 14.51
C PHE A 130 16.14 20.81 15.31
N GLY A 131 16.93 19.83 14.85
CA GLY A 131 18.14 19.34 15.54
C GLY A 131 17.91 18.13 16.46
N LYS A 132 18.85 17.89 17.40
CA LYS A 132 18.84 16.77 18.36
C LYS A 132 18.23 17.19 19.70
N GLY A 133 17.36 16.36 20.27
CA GLY A 133 16.63 16.56 21.52
C GLY A 133 15.39 15.67 21.58
N GLY A 134 15.45 14.60 22.39
CA GLY A 134 14.60 13.40 22.36
C GLY A 134 13.08 13.61 22.26
N SER A 135 12.56 13.44 21.04
CA SER A 135 11.16 13.62 20.62
C SER A 135 10.67 15.06 20.75
N LEU A 136 10.32 15.69 19.62
CA LEU A 136 9.54 16.95 19.49
C LEU A 136 9.36 17.67 20.81
N PRO A 137 10.09 18.77 21.10
CA PRO A 137 10.30 19.29 22.45
C PRO A 137 9.03 19.11 23.26
N ASP A 138 9.06 18.53 24.45
CA ASP A 138 7.83 18.29 25.22
C ASP A 138 6.95 19.55 25.31
N ALA A 139 7.57 20.74 25.18
CA ALA A 139 6.94 22.02 24.88
C ALA A 139 6.00 22.03 23.65
N PHE A 140 6.36 21.54 22.46
CA PHE A 140 5.48 21.46 21.28
C PHE A 140 4.31 20.50 21.47
N LYS A 141 4.52 19.38 22.18
CA LYS A 141 3.44 18.45 22.55
C LYS A 141 2.54 19.02 23.65
N ALA A 142 3.10 19.77 24.59
CA ALA A 142 2.38 20.40 25.71
C ALA A 142 1.67 21.69 25.29
N ASP A 143 2.28 22.47 24.42
CA ASP A 143 1.83 23.75 23.89
C ASP A 143 2.39 24.01 22.48
N PRO A 144 1.62 23.71 21.42
CA PRO A 144 2.06 23.91 20.05
C PRO A 144 2.26 25.39 19.68
N THR A 145 1.91 26.35 20.54
CA THR A 145 2.13 27.79 20.30
C THR A 145 3.58 28.25 20.51
N VAL A 146 4.41 27.45 21.19
CA VAL A 146 5.82 27.81 21.47
C VAL A 146 6.66 27.75 20.18
N PRO A 147 7.25 28.87 19.70
CA PRO A 147 8.08 28.86 18.50
C PRO A 147 9.40 28.14 18.74
N ILE A 148 9.73 27.14 17.93
CA ILE A 148 11.00 26.40 18.02
C ILE A 148 11.91 26.80 16.85
N PRO A 149 13.12 27.33 17.10
CA PRO A 149 14.05 27.68 16.03
C PRO A 149 14.46 26.43 15.24
N PHE A 150 14.63 26.57 13.92
CA PHE A 150 15.24 25.50 13.15
C PHE A 150 16.73 25.39 13.49
N ALA A 151 17.29 24.19 13.45
CA ALA A 151 18.71 23.99 13.64
C ALA A 151 19.46 24.51 12.41
N ALA A 152 20.26 25.56 12.57
CA ALA A 152 20.94 26.25 11.46
C ALA A 152 21.71 25.29 10.52
N LYS A 153 22.39 24.30 11.09
CA LYS A 153 23.13 23.28 10.32
C LYS A 153 22.22 22.37 9.49
N GLN A 154 21.04 22.01 9.99
CA GLN A 154 20.11 21.16 9.24
C GLN A 154 19.42 21.92 8.13
N VAL A 155 19.05 23.17 8.40
CA VAL A 155 18.51 24.05 7.39
C VAL A 155 19.53 24.29 6.27
N ASP A 156 20.78 24.58 6.58
CA ASP A 156 21.83 24.76 5.57
C ASP A 156 22.00 23.50 4.69
N ARG A 157 21.99 22.31 5.29
CA ARG A 157 22.09 21.04 4.57
C ARG A 157 20.90 20.77 3.65
N GLN A 158 19.68 21.03 4.13
CA GLN A 158 18.48 20.85 3.31
C GLN A 158 18.41 21.91 2.19
N ASP A 159 18.76 23.16 2.48
CA ASP A 159 18.86 24.24 1.48
C ASP A 159 19.87 23.86 0.39
N TYR A 160 21.04 23.33 0.75
CA TYR A 160 22.04 22.88 -0.21
C TYR A 160 21.58 21.66 -1.01
N LEU A 161 20.93 20.68 -0.36
CA LEU A 161 20.35 19.52 -1.03
C LEU A 161 19.36 19.95 -2.12
N ILE A 162 18.41 20.83 -1.80
CA ILE A 162 17.43 21.34 -2.77
C ILE A 162 18.13 22.07 -3.93
N ALA A 163 19.19 22.84 -3.65
CA ALA A 163 19.97 23.48 -4.70
C ALA A 163 20.73 22.48 -5.58
N ALA A 164 21.27 21.39 -5.01
CA ALA A 164 21.93 20.32 -5.75
C ALA A 164 20.93 19.58 -6.66
N LEU A 165 19.78 19.19 -6.12
CA LEU A 165 18.68 18.59 -6.89
C LEU A 165 18.25 19.50 -8.05
N LYS A 166 18.05 20.79 -7.77
CA LYS A 166 17.71 21.80 -8.78
C LYS A 166 18.71 21.84 -9.93
N ARG A 167 20.03 21.86 -9.64
CA ARG A 167 21.09 21.87 -10.66
C ARG A 167 21.03 20.66 -11.61
N HIS A 168 20.44 19.56 -11.16
CA HIS A 168 20.31 18.32 -11.93
C HIS A 168 18.93 18.11 -12.57
N GLY A 169 18.03 19.11 -12.54
CA GLY A 169 16.69 18.97 -13.13
C GLY A 169 15.72 18.17 -12.26
N ILE A 170 16.00 18.06 -10.96
CA ILE A 170 15.19 17.31 -9.99
C ILE A 170 14.37 18.29 -9.14
N TYR A 171 13.05 18.22 -9.27
CA TYR A 171 12.07 18.94 -8.44
C TYR A 171 12.03 18.40 -7.01
N VAL A 172 11.38 19.15 -6.11
CA VAL A 172 11.13 18.70 -4.74
C VAL A 172 9.66 18.78 -4.36
N ASP A 173 9.26 17.81 -3.56
CA ASP A 173 7.99 17.73 -2.84
C ASP A 173 8.27 17.90 -1.34
N ILE A 174 7.54 18.78 -0.66
CA ILE A 174 7.76 19.14 0.74
C ILE A 174 6.51 18.83 1.57
N ASN A 175 6.68 18.00 2.60
CA ASN A 175 5.65 17.79 3.62
C ASN A 175 5.64 18.91 4.68
N LEU A 176 4.45 19.40 5.03
CA LEU A 176 4.27 20.36 6.13
C LEU A 176 4.03 19.70 7.49
N HIS A 177 3.51 18.48 7.49
CA HIS A 177 3.33 17.71 8.72
C HIS A 177 3.38 16.19 8.47
N VAL A 178 4.25 15.51 9.23
CA VAL A 178 4.30 14.05 9.31
C VAL A 178 4.22 13.57 10.75
N ALA A 179 5.00 14.14 11.66
CA ALA A 179 5.12 13.61 13.02
C ALA A 179 5.09 14.64 14.15
N ARG A 180 5.04 15.95 13.85
CA ARG A 180 5.23 17.01 14.86
C ARG A 180 4.29 16.98 16.07
N PHE A 181 3.05 16.56 15.89
CA PHE A 181 2.00 16.49 16.90
C PHE A 181 1.10 15.27 16.61
N PRO A 182 0.24 14.83 17.56
CA PRO A 182 -0.62 13.69 17.34
C PRO A 182 -1.52 13.88 16.09
N LYS A 183 -1.70 12.78 15.35
CA LYS A 183 -2.71 12.69 14.28
C LYS A 183 -4.08 13.09 14.83
N THR A 184 -5.01 13.49 13.96
CA THR A 184 -6.34 14.07 14.28
C THR A 184 -6.34 15.51 14.82
N THR A 185 -5.37 15.92 15.63
CA THR A 185 -5.44 17.22 16.34
C THR A 185 -5.40 18.43 15.39
N SER A 186 -4.70 18.31 14.26
CA SER A 186 -4.59 19.37 13.26
C SER A 186 -5.91 19.75 12.61
N PHE A 187 -6.95 18.90 12.65
CA PHE A 187 -8.21 19.20 11.99
C PHE A 187 -9.08 20.21 12.73
N PHE A 188 -8.94 20.29 14.05
CA PHE A 188 -9.88 21.06 14.87
C PHE A 188 -9.20 21.88 15.96
N GLU A 189 -8.05 21.46 16.51
CA GLU A 189 -7.46 22.19 17.64
C GLU A 189 -6.80 23.50 17.17
N PRO A 190 -7.31 24.69 17.57
CA PRO A 190 -6.85 25.95 16.98
C PRO A 190 -5.36 26.24 17.19
N ARG A 191 -4.80 25.83 18.34
CA ARG A 191 -3.37 26.01 18.63
C ARG A 191 -2.49 25.14 17.73
N THR A 192 -2.91 23.91 17.45
CA THR A 192 -2.22 23.01 16.52
C THR A 192 -2.25 23.58 15.09
N ILE A 193 -3.41 24.05 14.63
CA ILE A 193 -3.56 24.69 13.31
C ILE A 193 -2.68 25.94 13.19
N ALA A 194 -2.69 26.80 14.21
CA ALA A 194 -1.85 28.01 14.24
C ALA A 194 -0.36 27.68 14.18
N SER A 195 0.07 26.64 14.91
CA SER A 195 1.44 26.15 14.90
C SER A 195 1.86 25.59 13.54
N GLU A 196 0.96 24.86 12.87
CA GLU A 196 1.21 24.34 11.53
C GLU A 196 1.35 25.48 10.51
N LYS A 197 0.47 26.49 10.57
CA LYS A 197 0.55 27.70 9.74
C LYS A 197 1.85 28.48 9.95
N GLU A 198 2.29 28.63 11.20
CA GLU A 198 3.54 29.33 11.51
C GLU A 198 4.77 28.56 11.03
N TYR A 199 4.77 27.22 11.17
CA TYR A 199 5.81 26.39 10.59
C TYR A 199 5.87 26.52 9.06
N ALA A 200 4.71 26.45 8.39
CA ALA A 200 4.63 26.62 6.95
C ALA A 200 5.17 27.99 6.51
N ARG A 201 4.82 29.07 7.23
CA ARG A 201 5.37 30.41 6.99
C ARG A 201 6.90 30.39 7.09
N ARG A 202 7.44 29.95 8.24
CA ARG A 202 8.88 29.97 8.49
C ARG A 202 9.69 29.10 7.54
N LEU A 203 9.14 27.95 7.12
CA LEU A 203 9.77 27.06 6.16
C LEU A 203 9.71 27.63 4.74
N LEU A 204 8.52 27.99 4.27
CA LEU A 204 8.30 28.28 2.85
C LEU A 204 8.74 29.70 2.44
N THR A 205 8.63 30.69 3.33
CA THR A 205 9.08 32.07 3.03
C THR A 205 10.57 32.28 3.26
N ARG A 206 11.30 31.24 3.69
CA ARG A 206 12.75 31.29 3.85
C ARG A 206 13.41 31.38 2.47
N VAL A 207 14.34 32.32 2.32
CA VAL A 207 15.21 32.40 1.14
C VAL A 207 16.34 31.37 1.26
N ASN A 208 16.39 30.44 0.31
CA ASN A 208 17.48 29.49 0.19
C ASN A 208 18.76 30.23 -0.27
N PRO A 209 19.87 30.19 0.49
CA PRO A 209 21.08 30.96 0.18
C PRO A 209 21.81 30.47 -1.08
N TYR A 210 21.50 29.28 -1.59
CA TYR A 210 22.14 28.70 -2.77
C TYR A 210 21.34 28.93 -4.06
N THR A 211 19.99 28.96 -3.98
CA THR A 211 19.13 29.28 -5.13
C THR A 211 18.75 30.76 -5.21
N LYS A 212 18.92 31.51 -4.11
CA LYS A 212 18.54 32.92 -3.92
C LYS A 212 17.03 33.19 -4.02
N LEU A 213 16.21 32.14 -3.94
CA LEU A 213 14.76 32.21 -3.98
C LEU A 213 14.17 31.75 -2.65
N ALA A 214 13.04 32.34 -2.27
CA ALA A 214 12.19 31.73 -1.26
C ALA A 214 11.55 30.46 -1.83
N TYR A 215 11.23 29.46 -1.01
CA TYR A 215 10.55 28.25 -1.51
C TYR A 215 9.18 28.56 -2.12
N THR A 216 8.49 29.62 -1.67
CA THR A 216 7.28 30.14 -2.33
C THR A 216 7.50 30.65 -3.75
N ASP A 217 8.72 31.05 -4.09
CA ASP A 217 9.11 31.65 -5.37
C ASP A 217 10.07 30.78 -6.19
N ASP A 218 10.44 29.60 -5.70
CA ASP A 218 11.33 28.67 -6.40
C ASP A 218 10.51 27.59 -7.15
N PRO A 219 10.44 27.61 -8.49
CA PRO A 219 9.71 26.60 -9.26
C PRO A 219 10.31 25.19 -9.18
N CYS A 220 11.49 25.01 -8.54
CA CYS A 220 11.99 23.69 -8.16
C CYS A 220 11.08 23.01 -7.11
N VAL A 221 10.43 23.78 -6.23
CA VAL A 221 9.45 23.26 -5.28
C VAL A 221 8.15 23.03 -6.04
N ALA A 222 7.95 21.81 -6.53
CA ALA A 222 6.80 21.46 -7.37
C ALA A 222 5.54 21.23 -6.53
N VAL A 223 5.70 20.63 -5.35
CA VAL A 223 4.60 20.10 -4.54
C VAL A 223 4.76 20.45 -3.06
N ILE A 224 3.64 20.78 -2.42
CA ILE A 224 3.49 20.92 -0.98
C ILE A 224 2.37 19.96 -0.52
N GLU A 225 2.70 19.04 0.39
CA GLU A 225 1.70 18.19 1.05
C GLU A 225 1.38 18.77 2.44
N ILE A 226 0.10 19.02 2.70
CA ILE A 226 -0.33 19.57 3.99
C ILE A 226 -0.04 18.57 5.11
N ASN A 227 -0.51 17.32 4.98
CA ASN A 227 -0.41 16.36 6.09
C ASN A 227 -0.40 14.89 5.61
N ASN A 228 0.64 14.16 6.01
CA ASN A 228 0.78 12.75 5.66
C ASN A 228 -0.18 11.86 6.45
N GLU A 229 -0.96 11.02 5.74
CA GLU A 229 -1.76 9.92 6.29
C GLU A 229 -2.58 10.27 7.54
N ASN A 230 -3.45 11.27 7.42
CA ASN A 230 -4.23 11.78 8.55
C ASN A 230 -5.72 11.87 8.24
N ALA A 231 -6.54 11.55 9.22
CA ALA A 231 -7.99 11.43 9.10
C ALA A 231 -8.67 11.76 10.43
N LEU A 232 -9.91 12.24 10.39
CA LEU A 232 -10.83 12.20 11.54
C LEU A 232 -11.75 10.99 11.48
N ILE A 233 -12.19 10.61 10.27
CA ILE A 233 -13.06 9.45 10.10
C ILE A 233 -12.31 8.18 10.53
N ASN A 234 -13.00 7.31 11.29
CA ASN A 234 -12.43 6.09 11.88
C ASN A 234 -11.29 6.29 12.88
N ARG A 235 -11.09 7.50 13.41
CA ARG A 235 -10.10 7.78 14.47
C ARG A 235 -10.76 8.16 15.78
N SER A 236 -10.08 7.86 16.87
CA SER A 236 -10.46 8.31 18.21
C SER A 236 -9.80 9.65 18.49
N ILE A 237 -10.50 10.53 19.20
CA ILE A 237 -9.94 11.78 19.70
C ILE A 237 -9.31 11.52 21.06
N GLU A 238 -8.03 11.85 21.21
CA GLU A 238 -7.29 11.62 22.44
C GLU A 238 -7.45 12.78 23.43
N LYS A 239 -7.34 12.49 24.73
CA LYS A 239 -7.20 13.52 25.76
C LYS A 239 -5.88 14.30 25.56
N PRO A 240 -5.86 15.61 25.85
CA PRO A 240 -6.92 16.44 26.44
C PRO A 240 -7.86 17.11 25.42
N TYR A 241 -7.81 16.75 24.13
CA TYR A 241 -8.45 17.51 23.04
C TYR A 241 -9.96 17.27 22.89
N GLU A 242 -10.52 16.27 23.61
CA GLU A 242 -11.94 15.91 23.59
C GLU A 242 -12.88 17.10 23.86
N GLY A 243 -12.48 18.01 24.76
CA GLY A 243 -13.31 19.15 25.17
C GLY A 243 -13.51 20.18 24.04
N GLU A 244 -12.45 20.55 23.34
CA GLU A 244 -12.54 21.46 22.20
C GLU A 244 -13.28 20.80 21.03
N PHE A 245 -13.02 19.52 20.77
CA PHE A 245 -13.76 18.78 19.73
C PHE A 245 -15.27 18.75 20.01
N ARG A 246 -15.66 18.46 21.25
CA ARG A 246 -17.07 18.49 21.68
C ARG A 246 -17.68 19.88 21.55
N LYS A 247 -16.94 20.93 21.89
CA LYS A 247 -17.39 22.31 21.74
C LYS A 247 -17.68 22.64 20.27
N GLN A 248 -16.81 22.24 19.34
CA GLN A 248 -17.03 22.45 17.91
C GLN A 248 -18.19 21.64 17.36
N TRP A 249 -18.36 20.39 17.82
CA TRP A 249 -19.54 19.57 17.53
C TRP A 249 -20.85 20.27 17.94
N ASN A 250 -20.91 20.81 19.16
CA ASN A 250 -22.09 21.54 19.63
C ASN A 250 -22.33 22.83 18.83
N ASN A 251 -21.27 23.53 18.43
CA ASN A 251 -21.39 24.71 17.57
C ASN A 251 -21.93 24.36 16.18
N TRP A 252 -21.51 23.22 15.62
CA TRP A 252 -22.05 22.70 14.36
C TRP A 252 -23.54 22.37 14.51
N LEU A 253 -23.93 21.70 15.60
CA LEU A 253 -25.34 21.38 15.87
C LEU A 253 -26.21 22.64 16.02
N ARG A 254 -25.73 23.69 16.70
CA ARG A 254 -26.48 24.95 16.87
C ARG A 254 -26.70 25.69 15.55
N LYS A 255 -25.82 25.51 14.57
CA LYS A 255 -26.03 26.05 13.21
C LYS A 255 -27.10 25.27 12.45
N LYS A 256 -27.30 23.99 12.78
CA LYS A 256 -28.25 23.09 12.12
C LYS A 256 -29.64 23.10 12.77
N TYR A 257 -29.71 23.15 14.09
CA TYR A 257 -30.95 23.06 14.86
C TYR A 257 -31.12 24.27 15.77
N ALA A 258 -32.32 24.85 15.75
CA ALA A 258 -32.64 26.03 16.56
C ALA A 258 -32.74 25.73 18.06
N THR A 259 -33.20 24.53 18.44
CA THR A 259 -33.42 24.13 19.84
C THR A 259 -33.09 22.65 20.05
N THR A 260 -32.86 22.26 21.31
CA THR A 260 -32.71 20.85 21.72
C THR A 260 -33.93 20.02 21.28
N ALA A 261 -35.14 20.57 21.41
CA ALA A 261 -36.36 19.88 20.99
C ALA A 261 -36.36 19.57 19.48
N ALA A 262 -35.98 20.54 18.64
CA ALA A 262 -35.89 20.34 17.19
C ALA A 262 -34.81 19.31 16.82
N MET A 263 -33.67 19.30 17.52
CA MET A 263 -32.62 18.29 17.32
C MET A 263 -33.11 16.89 17.69
N LEU A 264 -33.73 16.72 18.85
CA LEU A 264 -34.23 15.42 19.32
C LEU A 264 -35.35 14.88 18.43
N ASP A 265 -36.23 15.75 17.94
CA ASP A 265 -37.28 15.40 16.96
C ASP A 265 -36.67 14.91 15.64
N ALA A 266 -35.73 15.68 15.06
CA ALA A 266 -35.02 15.30 13.85
C ALA A 266 -34.23 13.99 14.01
N TRP A 267 -33.69 13.74 15.21
CA TRP A 267 -33.00 12.49 15.53
C TRP A 267 -33.96 11.33 15.79
N SER A 268 -35.26 11.60 15.95
CA SER A 268 -36.25 10.65 16.45
C SER A 268 -35.76 9.96 17.72
N PHE A 269 -35.06 10.70 18.59
CA PHE A 269 -34.44 10.13 19.77
C PHE A 269 -35.50 9.83 20.83
N THR A 270 -35.52 8.60 21.32
CA THR A 270 -36.29 8.20 22.49
C THR A 270 -35.38 7.42 23.43
N PRO A 271 -35.30 7.75 24.73
CA PRO A 271 -34.57 6.93 25.68
C PRO A 271 -35.08 5.48 25.65
N THR A 272 -34.17 4.55 25.35
CA THR A 272 -34.50 3.12 25.23
C THR A 272 -33.72 2.32 26.28
N PRO A 273 -34.11 2.38 27.57
CA PRO A 273 -33.42 1.63 28.62
C PRO A 273 -33.46 0.13 28.34
N LEU A 274 -32.42 -0.57 28.79
CA LEU A 274 -32.34 -2.02 28.67
C LEU A 274 -33.45 -2.67 29.51
N ARG A 275 -34.25 -3.53 28.88
CA ARG A 275 -35.36 -4.27 29.49
C ARG A 275 -35.62 -5.58 28.73
N ASP A 276 -36.59 -6.37 29.17
CA ASP A 276 -37.03 -7.60 28.49
C ASP A 276 -35.87 -8.57 28.17
N GLU A 277 -35.10 -8.99 29.18
CA GLU A 277 -34.03 -10.00 29.01
C GLU A 277 -34.59 -11.31 28.44
N GLN A 278 -34.00 -11.79 27.34
CA GLN A 278 -34.44 -13.00 26.63
C GLN A 278 -33.53 -14.22 26.83
N VAL A 279 -32.35 -14.02 27.42
CA VAL A 279 -31.38 -15.08 27.72
C VAL A 279 -31.10 -15.12 29.24
N PRO A 280 -32.11 -15.42 30.07
CA PRO A 280 -31.93 -15.49 31.53
C PRO A 280 -30.89 -16.55 31.94
N GLU A 281 -30.63 -17.56 31.11
CA GLU A 281 -29.62 -18.59 31.33
C GLU A 281 -28.20 -18.20 30.88
N GLY A 282 -28.00 -16.98 30.37
CA GLY A 282 -26.76 -16.59 29.71
C GLY A 282 -25.58 -16.33 30.64
N LYS A 283 -25.79 -16.37 31.96
CA LYS A 283 -24.71 -16.48 32.95
C LYS A 283 -24.01 -17.83 32.90
N PHE A 284 -24.67 -18.87 32.39
CA PHE A 284 -24.14 -20.24 32.31
C PHE A 284 -23.68 -20.83 33.65
N ASP A 285 -24.28 -20.38 34.76
CA ASP A 285 -24.10 -20.92 36.10
C ASP A 285 -24.86 -22.24 36.31
N GLN A 286 -25.87 -22.50 35.47
CA GLN A 286 -26.62 -23.75 35.40
C GLN A 286 -26.41 -24.44 34.04
N PRO A 287 -26.57 -25.78 33.96
CA PRO A 287 -26.50 -26.51 32.70
C PRO A 287 -27.49 -25.99 31.65
N VAL A 288 -27.03 -25.83 30.41
CA VAL A 288 -27.85 -25.45 29.25
C VAL A 288 -28.01 -26.65 28.32
N ALA A 289 -29.24 -27.07 28.08
CA ALA A 289 -29.55 -28.17 27.17
C ALA A 289 -29.52 -27.70 25.70
N MET A 290 -28.72 -28.38 24.87
CA MET A 290 -28.73 -28.22 23.40
C MET A 290 -29.93 -28.97 22.81
N ASP A 291 -31.14 -28.49 23.09
CA ASP A 291 -32.42 -29.16 22.82
C ASP A 291 -32.89 -29.13 21.36
N GLY A 292 -32.12 -28.50 20.46
CA GLY A 292 -32.48 -28.35 19.05
C GLY A 292 -33.63 -27.36 18.81
N LYS A 293 -34.12 -26.71 19.87
CA LYS A 293 -35.23 -25.75 19.84
C LYS A 293 -34.75 -24.38 20.31
N ARG A 294 -34.40 -24.25 21.59
CA ARG A 294 -33.93 -23.02 22.21
C ARG A 294 -32.44 -22.79 21.95
N TRP A 295 -31.64 -23.81 22.21
CA TRP A 295 -30.20 -23.83 21.96
C TRP A 295 -29.86 -24.92 20.95
N ILE A 296 -29.07 -24.57 19.95
CA ILE A 296 -28.73 -25.48 18.85
C ILE A 296 -27.23 -25.38 18.59
N LEU A 297 -26.54 -26.50 18.71
CA LEU A 297 -25.21 -26.67 18.11
C LEU A 297 -25.38 -27.43 16.80
N SER A 298 -25.24 -26.74 15.68
CA SER A 298 -25.27 -27.39 14.37
C SER A 298 -23.84 -27.66 13.90
N THR A 299 -23.50 -28.92 13.72
CA THR A 299 -22.12 -29.33 13.41
C THR A 299 -21.84 -29.45 11.92
N GLY A 300 -22.84 -29.71 11.08
CA GLY A 300 -22.62 -30.00 9.66
C GLY A 300 -21.64 -31.16 9.49
N SER A 301 -20.56 -30.95 8.73
CA SER A 301 -19.46 -31.92 8.58
C SER A 301 -18.43 -31.90 9.73
N ALA A 302 -18.49 -30.92 10.63
CA ALA A 302 -17.59 -30.79 11.77
C ALA A 302 -17.88 -31.84 12.86
N GLN A 303 -16.90 -32.05 13.75
CA GLN A 303 -17.14 -32.70 15.04
C GLN A 303 -16.96 -31.66 16.13
N ALA A 304 -18.04 -31.39 16.88
CA ALA A 304 -18.03 -30.44 17.97
C ALA A 304 -19.04 -30.81 19.05
N SER A 305 -18.74 -30.40 20.28
CA SER A 305 -19.63 -30.49 21.44
C SER A 305 -19.78 -29.13 22.11
N CYS A 306 -20.87 -28.96 22.85
CA CYS A 306 -21.11 -27.77 23.65
C CYS A 306 -21.61 -28.19 25.03
N SER A 307 -21.05 -27.57 26.07
CA SER A 307 -21.50 -27.72 27.45
C SER A 307 -21.56 -26.36 28.15
N ALA A 308 -22.39 -26.23 29.17
CA ALA A 308 -22.46 -25.03 29.99
C ALA A 308 -22.39 -25.41 31.48
N GLY A 309 -21.63 -24.64 32.24
CA GLY A 309 -21.42 -24.82 33.68
C GLY A 309 -20.31 -23.88 34.18
N ASP A 310 -20.26 -23.66 35.50
CA ASP A 310 -19.25 -22.80 36.16
C ASP A 310 -19.16 -21.38 35.57
N GLY A 311 -20.29 -20.85 35.07
CA GLY A 311 -20.36 -19.52 34.47
C GLY A 311 -19.88 -19.45 33.02
N ILE A 312 -19.63 -20.60 32.37
CA ILE A 312 -19.04 -20.66 31.03
C ILE A 312 -19.81 -21.63 30.14
N MET A 313 -20.12 -21.18 28.92
CA MET A 313 -20.47 -22.06 27.81
C MET A 313 -19.23 -22.40 27.00
N LYS A 314 -18.87 -23.68 26.97
CA LYS A 314 -17.68 -24.22 26.32
C LYS A 314 -18.07 -24.93 25.03
N ILE A 315 -17.47 -24.52 23.91
CA ILE A 315 -17.62 -25.15 22.59
C ILE A 315 -16.27 -25.80 22.26
N VAL A 316 -16.26 -27.12 22.09
CA VAL A 316 -15.07 -27.88 21.74
C VAL A 316 -15.22 -28.39 20.31
N VAL A 317 -14.34 -27.97 19.42
CA VAL A 317 -14.30 -28.43 18.02
C VAL A 317 -13.09 -29.33 17.84
N THR A 318 -13.32 -30.62 17.61
CA THR A 318 -12.26 -31.63 17.41
C THR A 318 -11.95 -31.86 15.93
N ARG A 319 -12.91 -31.56 15.05
CA ARG A 319 -12.71 -31.63 13.59
C ARG A 319 -13.40 -30.46 12.91
N ALA A 320 -12.68 -29.75 12.04
CA ALA A 320 -13.24 -28.66 11.26
C ALA A 320 -14.36 -29.14 10.31
N GLY A 321 -15.33 -28.27 10.05
CA GLY A 321 -16.33 -28.45 9.01
C GLY A 321 -16.16 -27.43 7.88
N ASN A 322 -17.18 -27.37 7.02
CA ASN A 322 -17.28 -26.37 5.95
C ASN A 322 -17.30 -24.95 6.54
N GLU A 323 -17.01 -23.91 5.74
CA GLU A 323 -16.63 -22.56 6.19
C GLU A 323 -17.38 -22.03 7.44
N PHE A 324 -18.70 -22.16 7.47
CA PHE A 324 -19.53 -21.60 8.54
C PHE A 324 -19.79 -22.53 9.73
N PHE A 325 -19.43 -23.82 9.67
CA PHE A 325 -19.76 -24.83 10.68
C PHE A 325 -18.52 -25.26 11.50
N PRO A 326 -18.69 -25.60 12.79
CA PRO A 326 -19.96 -25.68 13.53
C PRO A 326 -20.54 -24.30 13.85
N LYS A 327 -21.83 -24.26 14.23
CA LYS A 327 -22.58 -23.04 14.56
C LYS A 327 -23.32 -23.20 15.87
N LEU A 328 -23.29 -22.17 16.70
CA LEU A 328 -24.07 -22.07 17.92
C LEU A 328 -25.22 -21.09 17.69
N PHE A 329 -26.44 -21.53 17.98
CA PHE A 329 -27.64 -20.72 17.88
C PHE A 329 -28.36 -20.61 19.22
N ARG A 330 -28.92 -19.43 19.47
CA ARG A 330 -29.94 -19.21 20.51
C ARG A 330 -31.13 -18.49 19.90
N HIS A 331 -32.33 -19.08 19.98
CA HIS A 331 -33.56 -18.43 19.50
C HIS A 331 -33.86 -17.17 20.32
N LEU A 332 -34.38 -16.15 19.68
CA LEU A 332 -34.72 -14.84 20.21
C LEU A 332 -36.00 -14.34 19.53
N LYS A 333 -36.57 -13.27 20.07
CA LYS A 333 -37.67 -12.53 19.45
C LYS A 333 -37.24 -11.09 19.24
N VAL A 334 -37.55 -10.55 18.06
CA VAL A 334 -37.34 -9.14 17.76
C VAL A 334 -38.59 -8.53 17.13
N ARG A 335 -38.73 -7.21 17.26
CA ARG A 335 -39.79 -6.42 16.65
C ARG A 335 -39.21 -5.32 15.78
N LYS A 336 -39.82 -5.12 14.62
CA LYS A 336 -39.37 -4.14 13.62
C LYS A 336 -39.25 -2.76 14.26
N ASN A 337 -38.17 -2.06 13.93
CA ASN A 337 -37.84 -0.71 14.42
C ASN A 337 -37.59 -0.61 15.93
N GLN A 338 -37.54 -1.72 16.68
CA GLN A 338 -37.17 -1.71 18.08
C GLN A 338 -35.64 -1.90 18.23
N PRO A 339 -34.96 -1.12 19.09
CA PRO A 339 -33.57 -1.34 19.40
C PRO A 339 -33.39 -2.54 20.33
N TYR A 340 -32.27 -3.25 20.16
CA TYR A 340 -31.85 -4.36 20.99
C TYR A 340 -30.35 -4.26 21.30
N THR A 341 -29.95 -4.80 22.44
CA THR A 341 -28.55 -4.95 22.84
C THR A 341 -28.23 -6.41 23.08
N LEU A 342 -27.22 -6.91 22.38
CA LEU A 342 -26.59 -8.20 22.59
C LEU A 342 -25.24 -7.99 23.29
N SER A 343 -25.01 -8.61 24.44
CA SER A 343 -23.70 -8.60 25.10
C SER A 343 -23.26 -9.98 25.53
N PHE A 344 -21.96 -10.25 25.47
CA PHE A 344 -21.34 -11.49 25.96
C PHE A 344 -19.82 -11.34 26.05
N LYS A 345 -19.17 -12.18 26.83
CA LYS A 345 -17.70 -12.35 26.80
C LYS A 345 -17.33 -13.57 25.98
N VAL A 346 -16.22 -13.51 25.26
CA VAL A 346 -15.70 -14.65 24.50
C VAL A 346 -14.17 -14.72 24.55
N ARG A 347 -13.61 -15.94 24.59
CA ARG A 347 -12.18 -16.22 24.41
C ARG A 347 -11.92 -17.59 23.80
N CYS A 348 -10.69 -17.80 23.32
CA CYS A 348 -10.11 -19.10 23.04
C CYS A 348 -9.48 -19.65 24.32
N ALA A 349 -9.76 -20.90 24.69
CA ALA A 349 -9.13 -21.53 25.85
C ALA A 349 -7.63 -21.79 25.60
N LYS A 350 -6.88 -22.05 26.67
CA LYS A 350 -5.44 -22.33 26.60
C LYS A 350 -5.14 -23.44 25.58
N GLY A 351 -4.18 -23.21 24.68
CA GLY A 351 -3.81 -24.14 23.60
C GLY A 351 -4.66 -24.04 22.34
N THR A 352 -5.69 -23.19 22.31
CA THR A 352 -6.50 -22.92 21.10
C THR A 352 -5.96 -21.68 20.36
N PRO A 353 -5.64 -21.78 19.06
CA PRO A 353 -5.26 -20.62 18.26
C PRO A 353 -6.36 -19.55 18.23
N GLY A 354 -5.96 -18.29 18.03
CA GLY A 354 -6.93 -17.21 17.78
C GLY A 354 -7.75 -17.48 16.52
N ALA A 355 -9.01 -17.07 16.51
CA ALA A 355 -9.94 -17.31 15.40
C ALA A 355 -10.77 -16.06 15.09
N THR A 356 -11.35 -16.03 13.88
CA THR A 356 -12.36 -15.04 13.49
C THR A 356 -13.72 -15.72 13.40
N LEU A 357 -14.63 -15.37 14.30
CA LEU A 357 -15.99 -15.91 14.33
C LEU A 357 -16.95 -14.97 13.58
N GLY A 358 -18.00 -15.52 12.97
CA GLY A 358 -19.12 -14.71 12.47
C GLY A 358 -20.18 -14.53 13.55
N LEU A 359 -20.66 -13.30 13.75
CA LEU A 359 -21.70 -12.93 14.71
C LEU A 359 -22.91 -12.36 13.95
N ALA A 360 -24.12 -12.86 14.24
CA ALA A 360 -25.34 -12.28 13.67
C ALA A 360 -26.56 -12.42 14.58
N VAL A 361 -27.53 -11.52 14.39
CA VAL A 361 -28.93 -11.77 14.73
C VAL A 361 -29.69 -11.86 13.42
N ALA A 362 -30.29 -13.03 13.14
CA ALA A 362 -30.85 -13.34 11.84
C ALA A 362 -32.13 -14.18 11.93
N ASP A 363 -32.94 -14.13 10.87
CA ASP A 363 -34.04 -15.06 10.63
C ASP A 363 -33.63 -16.03 9.52
N THR A 364 -34.14 -17.25 9.57
CA THR A 364 -33.87 -18.29 8.57
C THR A 364 -35.14 -18.75 7.84
N LYS A 365 -36.30 -18.15 8.13
CA LYS A 365 -37.55 -18.41 7.39
C LYS A 365 -37.41 -17.97 5.93
N GLY A 366 -37.46 -18.93 5.00
CA GLY A 366 -37.39 -18.65 3.57
C GLY A 366 -36.00 -18.27 3.08
N GLY A 367 -34.95 -18.59 3.86
CA GLY A 367 -33.57 -18.21 3.59
C GLY A 367 -32.97 -17.40 4.74
N TRP A 368 -31.64 -17.30 4.78
CA TRP A 368 -30.94 -16.52 5.79
C TRP A 368 -31.10 -15.02 5.50
N ARG A 369 -31.53 -14.25 6.49
CA ARG A 369 -31.57 -12.78 6.44
C ARG A 369 -31.10 -12.19 7.77
N SER A 370 -30.21 -11.19 7.72
CA SER A 370 -29.87 -10.42 8.92
C SER A 370 -31.08 -9.61 9.39
N LEU A 371 -31.23 -9.48 10.70
CA LEU A 371 -32.24 -8.65 11.35
C LEU A 371 -31.63 -7.36 11.91
N GLY A 372 -30.41 -6.99 11.53
CA GLY A 372 -29.78 -5.72 11.92
C GLY A 372 -28.42 -5.86 12.61
N LEU A 373 -27.99 -7.08 12.97
CA LEU A 373 -26.64 -7.38 13.43
C LEU A 373 -26.01 -8.46 12.54
N HIS A 374 -24.86 -8.14 11.93
CA HIS A 374 -24.05 -9.10 11.16
C HIS A 374 -22.61 -8.59 11.04
N GLU A 375 -21.68 -9.24 11.74
CA GLU A 375 -20.29 -8.80 11.88
C GLU A 375 -19.33 -10.00 12.00
N THR A 376 -18.01 -9.76 11.91
CA THR A 376 -16.99 -10.75 12.28
C THR A 376 -16.19 -10.29 13.48
N ILE A 377 -15.94 -11.21 14.43
CA ILE A 377 -15.22 -10.92 15.67
C ILE A 377 -13.91 -11.71 15.72
N LYS A 378 -12.79 -11.02 15.92
CA LYS A 378 -11.50 -11.65 16.25
C LYS A 378 -11.48 -12.02 17.73
N VAL A 379 -11.12 -13.28 18.01
CA VAL A 379 -11.09 -13.89 19.35
C VAL A 379 -9.70 -14.48 19.59
N GLY A 380 -9.12 -14.18 20.75
CA GLY A 380 -7.83 -14.70 21.20
C GLY A 380 -7.95 -15.29 22.61
N SER A 381 -6.82 -15.50 23.28
CA SER A 381 -6.78 -16.12 24.62
C SER A 381 -7.32 -15.22 25.75
N ALA A 382 -7.32 -13.90 25.57
CA ALA A 382 -7.88 -12.96 26.53
C ALA A 382 -9.41 -12.89 26.42
N TRP A 383 -10.10 -12.73 27.56
CA TRP A 383 -11.52 -12.43 27.59
C TRP A 383 -11.80 -11.13 26.86
N LYS A 384 -12.69 -11.18 25.86
CA LYS A 384 -13.18 -10.02 25.13
C LYS A 384 -14.66 -9.83 25.42
N THR A 385 -15.04 -8.68 25.96
CA THR A 385 -16.44 -8.28 26.11
C THR A 385 -16.95 -7.72 24.78
N MET A 386 -18.08 -8.25 24.34
CA MET A 386 -18.85 -7.78 23.21
C MET A 386 -20.11 -7.09 23.72
N GLN A 387 -20.46 -5.95 23.13
CA GLN A 387 -21.72 -5.26 23.34
C GLN A 387 -22.13 -4.64 22.01
N CYS A 388 -23.16 -5.20 21.39
CA CYS A 388 -23.63 -4.84 20.06
C CYS A 388 -25.07 -4.38 20.14
N ALA A 389 -25.34 -3.14 19.74
CA ALA A 389 -26.68 -2.60 19.70
C ALA A 389 -27.13 -2.35 18.27
N PHE A 390 -28.38 -2.71 17.96
CA PHE A 390 -28.94 -2.59 16.61
C PHE A 390 -30.45 -2.36 16.64
N ILE A 391 -30.99 -1.83 15.54
CA ILE A 391 -32.44 -1.72 15.33
C ILE A 391 -32.88 -2.93 14.51
N ALA A 392 -33.91 -3.64 14.99
CA ALA A 392 -34.39 -4.80 14.27
C ALA A 392 -35.08 -4.42 12.94
N ALA A 393 -34.62 -5.00 11.84
CA ALA A 393 -35.10 -4.65 10.49
C ALA A 393 -36.52 -5.17 10.17
N ALA A 394 -36.98 -6.19 10.91
CA ALA A 394 -38.28 -6.83 10.72
C ALA A 394 -38.75 -7.53 12.00
N ASP A 395 -40.04 -7.82 12.09
CA ASP A 395 -40.57 -8.69 13.13
C ASP A 395 -40.11 -10.13 12.93
N SER A 396 -39.69 -10.78 14.02
CA SER A 396 -39.44 -12.22 14.02
C SER A 396 -39.58 -12.79 15.43
N ASP A 397 -40.46 -13.78 15.57
CA ASP A 397 -40.57 -14.61 16.79
C ASP A 397 -39.58 -15.78 16.81
N ARG A 398 -38.72 -15.88 15.79
CA ARG A 398 -37.76 -16.97 15.60
C ARG A 398 -36.40 -16.43 15.17
N ALA A 399 -36.09 -15.20 15.57
CA ALA A 399 -34.76 -14.65 15.40
C ALA A 399 -33.74 -15.56 16.08
N GLN A 400 -32.50 -15.50 15.64
CA GLN A 400 -31.44 -16.34 16.19
C GLN A 400 -30.20 -15.49 16.39
N PHE A 401 -29.70 -15.46 17.62
CA PHE A 401 -28.28 -15.18 17.86
C PHE A 401 -27.48 -16.31 17.23
N GLN A 402 -26.47 -15.97 16.42
CA GLN A 402 -25.63 -16.93 15.73
C GLN A 402 -24.15 -16.61 15.97
N LEU A 403 -23.40 -17.60 16.43
CA LEU A 403 -21.95 -17.64 16.29
C LEU A 403 -21.55 -18.76 15.34
N THR A 404 -20.70 -18.42 14.38
CA THR A 404 -20.34 -19.30 13.26
C THR A 404 -18.84 -19.29 13.02
N ARG A 405 -18.36 -20.16 12.13
CA ARG A 405 -16.95 -20.25 11.69
C ARG A 405 -15.97 -20.68 12.78
N PHE A 406 -16.44 -21.42 13.79
CA PHE A 406 -15.54 -22.02 14.78
C PHE A 406 -14.52 -22.94 14.07
N LYS A 407 -13.24 -22.83 14.46
CA LYS A 407 -12.14 -23.69 14.00
C LYS A 407 -11.78 -24.71 15.08
N VAL A 408 -10.97 -25.72 14.74
CA VAL A 408 -10.50 -26.72 15.72
C VAL A 408 -9.91 -26.02 16.95
N GLY A 409 -10.37 -26.42 18.13
CA GLY A 409 -10.04 -25.80 19.41
C GLY A 409 -11.25 -25.62 20.32
N THR A 410 -11.00 -24.97 21.46
CA THR A 410 -11.99 -24.75 22.53
C THR A 410 -12.26 -23.26 22.70
N TYR A 411 -13.53 -22.89 22.67
CA TYR A 411 -14.03 -21.53 22.83
C TYR A 411 -14.89 -21.45 24.07
N GLU A 412 -14.78 -20.35 24.79
CA GLU A 412 -15.50 -20.11 26.03
C GLU A 412 -16.30 -18.81 25.90
N LEU A 413 -17.58 -18.89 26.23
CA LEU A 413 -18.48 -17.74 26.32
C LEU A 413 -18.96 -17.57 27.76
N ALA A 414 -19.15 -16.33 28.17
CA ALA A 414 -19.74 -15.99 29.47
C ALA A 414 -20.66 -14.77 29.34
N ASP A 415 -21.52 -14.56 30.33
CA ASP A 415 -22.35 -13.36 30.47
C ASP A 415 -23.16 -12.98 29.21
N LEU A 416 -23.74 -13.97 28.52
CA LEU A 416 -24.61 -13.70 27.37
C LEU A 416 -25.91 -13.04 27.84
N SER A 417 -26.27 -11.93 27.21
CA SER A 417 -27.49 -11.19 27.49
C SER A 417 -28.05 -10.63 26.19
N PHE A 418 -29.37 -10.68 26.04
CA PHE A 418 -30.08 -10.06 24.93
C PHE A 418 -31.32 -9.34 25.45
N GLN A 419 -31.25 -8.02 25.44
CA GLN A 419 -32.27 -7.15 26.00
C GLN A 419 -32.86 -6.26 24.91
N SER A 420 -34.14 -5.92 25.05
CA SER A 420 -34.73 -4.83 24.30
C SER A 420 -34.22 -3.49 24.86
N GLY A 421 -34.02 -2.51 23.99
CA GLY A 421 -33.36 -1.26 24.31
C GLY A 421 -31.88 -1.22 23.95
N ALA A 422 -31.32 -0.03 24.00
CA ALA A 422 -29.92 0.21 23.75
C ALA A 422 -29.42 1.37 24.58
N LYS A 423 -28.27 1.16 25.24
CA LYS A 423 -27.56 2.23 25.94
C LYS A 423 -27.01 3.18 24.88
N CYS A 424 -27.55 4.39 24.84
CA CYS A 424 -27.03 5.48 24.04
C CYS A 424 -26.28 6.42 24.98
N ASP A 425 -25.09 6.87 24.58
CA ASP A 425 -24.32 7.85 25.35
C ASP A 425 -24.93 9.26 25.23
N LEU A 426 -25.96 9.46 24.39
CA LEU A 426 -26.81 10.64 24.42
C LEU A 426 -27.56 10.67 25.75
N ASP A 427 -27.00 11.39 26.71
CA ASP A 427 -27.68 11.76 27.94
C ASP A 427 -28.85 12.69 27.60
N ALA A 428 -30.07 12.34 28.00
CA ALA A 428 -31.24 13.18 27.82
C ALA A 428 -31.12 14.53 28.54
N ALA A 429 -30.16 14.70 29.46
CA ALA A 429 -29.83 15.97 30.10
C ALA A 429 -28.91 16.88 29.28
N GLY A 430 -28.25 16.37 28.24
CA GLY A 430 -27.34 17.13 27.39
C GLY A 430 -28.09 18.10 26.46
N ARG A 431 -28.19 19.37 26.85
CA ARG A 431 -28.87 20.40 26.07
C ARG A 431 -27.98 21.05 25.02
N LEU A 432 -28.53 21.26 23.83
CA LEU A 432 -27.90 22.00 22.74
C LEU A 432 -27.65 23.46 23.13
N GLU A 433 -28.58 24.07 23.86
CA GLU A 433 -28.42 25.46 24.33
C GLU A 433 -27.18 25.59 25.22
N ASP A 434 -26.97 24.63 26.12
CA ASP A 434 -25.86 24.62 27.08
C ASP A 434 -24.53 24.13 26.48
N GLY A 435 -24.53 23.61 25.25
CA GLY A 435 -23.34 23.03 24.62
C GLY A 435 -22.91 21.72 25.26
N ALA A 436 -23.89 21.00 25.80
CA ALA A 436 -23.70 19.80 26.58
C ALA A 436 -23.96 18.51 25.80
N VAL A 437 -24.20 18.58 24.49
CA VAL A 437 -24.40 17.38 23.66
C VAL A 437 -23.07 16.62 23.54
N PRO A 438 -23.01 15.33 23.90
CA PRO A 438 -21.78 14.56 23.80
C PRO A 438 -21.41 14.28 22.33
N THR A 439 -20.13 14.05 22.07
CA THR A 439 -19.66 13.52 20.79
C THR A 439 -20.09 12.07 20.65
N LEU A 440 -20.46 11.65 19.45
CA LEU A 440 -20.99 10.31 19.22
C LEU A 440 -19.85 9.30 19.09
N GLN A 441 -19.93 8.20 19.84
CA GLN A 441 -19.02 7.08 19.68
C GLN A 441 -19.33 6.36 18.38
N THR A 442 -18.31 6.05 17.60
CA THR A 442 -18.50 5.39 16.30
C THR A 442 -18.99 3.94 16.44
N SER A 443 -18.85 3.31 17.61
CA SER A 443 -19.25 1.92 17.90
C SER A 443 -20.53 1.77 18.74
N GLY A 444 -21.11 2.88 19.25
CA GLY A 444 -22.28 2.86 20.12
C GLY A 444 -23.61 2.89 19.37
N PHE A 445 -24.71 2.56 20.05
CA PHE A 445 -26.04 2.81 19.52
C PHE A 445 -26.25 4.31 19.38
N THR A 446 -26.56 4.75 18.17
CA THR A 446 -26.81 6.15 17.84
C THR A 446 -27.97 6.20 16.86
N PRO A 447 -28.97 7.08 17.05
CA PRO A 447 -30.04 7.26 16.07
C PRO A 447 -29.49 7.51 14.65
N PRO A 448 -30.13 6.98 13.59
CA PRO A 448 -29.61 7.11 12.23
C PRO A 448 -29.28 8.55 11.80
N GLN A 449 -30.19 9.50 12.09
CA GLN A 449 -29.96 10.91 11.74
C GLN A 449 -28.84 11.54 12.58
N ALA A 450 -28.70 11.17 13.87
CA ALA A 450 -27.59 11.63 14.70
C ALA A 450 -26.24 11.11 14.17
N ARG A 451 -26.19 9.86 13.72
CA ARG A 451 -24.99 9.29 13.06
C ARG A 451 -24.66 10.02 11.76
N ARG A 452 -25.68 10.30 10.94
CA ARG A 452 -25.55 11.08 9.70
C ARG A 452 -25.00 12.47 9.98
N ASP A 453 -25.53 13.15 11.00
CA ASP A 453 -25.07 14.47 11.44
C ASP A 453 -23.62 14.45 11.93
N PHE A 454 -23.26 13.48 12.77
CA PHE A 454 -21.88 13.37 13.26
C PHE A 454 -20.91 13.06 12.13
N CYS A 455 -21.28 12.18 11.20
CA CYS A 455 -20.48 11.91 10.01
C CYS A 455 -20.30 13.17 9.14
N GLN A 456 -21.37 13.95 8.94
CA GLN A 456 -21.27 15.23 8.23
C GLN A 456 -20.36 16.22 8.95
N PHE A 457 -20.45 16.32 10.28
CA PHE A 457 -19.54 17.15 11.08
C PHE A 457 -18.07 16.76 10.89
N LEU A 458 -17.74 15.45 10.86
CA LEU A 458 -16.37 15.00 10.59
C LEU A 458 -15.91 15.44 9.19
N VAL A 459 -16.74 15.24 8.16
CA VAL A 459 -16.45 15.64 6.78
C VAL A 459 -16.26 17.16 6.67
N ASP A 460 -17.15 17.94 7.29
CA ASP A 460 -17.06 19.41 7.27
C ASP A 460 -15.83 19.92 8.01
N THR A 461 -15.45 19.26 9.12
CA THR A 461 -14.25 19.60 9.89
C THR A 461 -12.98 19.30 9.10
N GLU A 462 -12.89 18.12 8.46
CA GLU A 462 -11.78 17.79 7.56
C GLU A 462 -11.71 18.80 6.41
N ARG A 463 -12.83 19.06 5.71
CA ARG A 463 -12.89 20.03 4.61
C ARG A 463 -12.39 21.41 5.05
N ALA A 464 -12.90 21.93 6.16
CA ALA A 464 -12.52 23.25 6.67
C ALA A 464 -11.01 23.36 6.94
N TYR A 465 -10.39 22.31 7.50
CA TYR A 465 -8.95 22.27 7.70
C TYR A 465 -8.18 22.24 6.38
N TRP A 466 -8.51 21.31 5.46
CA TRP A 466 -7.79 21.16 4.20
C TRP A 466 -7.86 22.41 3.33
N THR A 467 -9.07 22.93 3.08
CA THR A 467 -9.26 24.14 2.27
C THR A 467 -8.75 25.38 3.00
N GLY A 468 -8.83 25.41 4.33
CA GLY A 468 -8.31 26.50 5.15
C GLY A 468 -6.78 26.59 5.14
N MET A 469 -6.09 25.46 5.21
CA MET A 469 -4.63 25.39 5.05
C MET A 469 -4.21 25.72 3.63
N ALA A 470 -4.85 25.15 2.61
CA ALA A 470 -4.57 25.48 1.22
C ALA A 470 -4.80 26.98 0.92
N GLY A 471 -5.89 27.55 1.42
CA GLY A 471 -6.20 28.98 1.33
C GLY A 471 -5.14 29.85 2.01
N TYR A 472 -4.67 29.46 3.20
CA TYR A 472 -3.57 30.15 3.89
C TYR A 472 -2.27 30.13 3.04
N LEU A 473 -1.90 28.97 2.50
CA LEU A 473 -0.71 28.80 1.67
C LEU A 473 -0.78 29.65 0.39
N LYS A 474 -1.87 29.56 -0.38
CA LYS A 474 -2.02 30.30 -1.65
C LYS A 474 -2.26 31.80 -1.44
N ASN A 475 -3.12 32.18 -0.49
CA ASN A 475 -3.59 33.57 -0.36
C ASN A 475 -2.72 34.42 0.56
N GLU A 476 -2.23 33.88 1.67
CA GLU A 476 -1.38 34.63 2.61
C GLU A 476 0.10 34.48 2.28
N LEU A 477 0.58 33.24 2.10
CA LEU A 477 2.00 32.99 1.81
C LEU A 477 2.37 33.10 0.32
N LYS A 478 1.38 33.21 -0.57
CA LYS A 478 1.57 33.31 -2.03
C LYS A 478 2.30 32.10 -2.64
N VAL A 479 2.11 30.91 -2.06
CA VAL A 479 2.63 29.65 -2.61
C VAL A 479 2.09 29.43 -4.02
N LYS A 480 2.99 29.18 -4.98
CA LYS A 480 2.65 28.88 -6.38
C LYS A 480 2.67 27.38 -6.69
N SER A 481 3.43 26.60 -5.93
CA SER A 481 3.52 25.13 -6.00
C SER A 481 2.16 24.45 -5.84
N LEU A 482 2.04 23.23 -6.36
CA LEU A 482 0.85 22.38 -6.21
C LEU A 482 0.61 22.03 -4.74
N ILE A 483 -0.65 21.93 -4.33
CA ILE A 483 -1.03 21.59 -2.95
C ILE A 483 -1.92 20.34 -2.93
N SER A 484 -1.55 19.36 -2.11
CA SER A 484 -2.42 18.25 -1.71
C SER A 484 -2.65 18.23 -0.20
N GLY A 485 -3.68 17.49 0.21
CA GLY A 485 -4.05 17.31 1.60
C GLY A 485 -3.37 16.08 2.17
N THR A 486 -3.95 14.92 1.87
CA THR A 486 -3.48 13.59 2.29
C THR A 486 -3.87 12.55 1.24
N GLN A 487 -3.27 11.36 1.32
CA GLN A 487 -3.58 10.28 0.38
C GLN A 487 -5.01 9.73 0.52
N LEU A 488 -5.54 9.14 -0.56
CA LEU A 488 -6.80 8.41 -0.54
C LEU A 488 -6.82 7.32 0.55
N GLY A 489 -8.01 6.92 0.98
CA GLY A 489 -8.18 5.96 2.07
C GLY A 489 -8.08 6.57 3.48
N TYR A 490 -7.59 7.81 3.62
CA TYR A 490 -7.59 8.55 4.89
C TYR A 490 -8.69 9.62 4.97
N SER A 491 -8.85 10.43 3.92
CA SER A 491 -9.92 11.44 3.83
C SER A 491 -10.82 11.15 2.62
N SER A 492 -12.00 11.78 2.59
CA SER A 492 -12.95 11.59 1.49
C SER A 492 -12.37 12.06 0.15
N PRO A 493 -12.53 11.29 -0.95
CA PRO A 493 -12.11 11.75 -2.28
C PRO A 493 -12.84 13.02 -2.72
N HIS A 494 -14.07 13.27 -2.23
CA HIS A 494 -14.78 14.52 -2.51
C HIS A 494 -14.10 15.74 -1.89
N VAL A 495 -13.52 15.58 -0.70
CA VAL A 495 -12.83 16.67 0.00
C VAL A 495 -11.42 16.84 -0.58
N GLN A 496 -10.69 15.76 -0.83
CA GLN A 496 -9.36 15.84 -1.45
C GLN A 496 -9.42 16.42 -2.87
N ALA A 497 -10.50 16.18 -3.62
CA ALA A 497 -10.70 16.77 -4.95
C ALA A 497 -10.95 18.30 -4.95
N GLU A 498 -11.13 18.93 -3.78
CA GLU A 498 -11.17 20.40 -3.68
C GLU A 498 -9.76 21.03 -3.76
N LEU A 499 -8.71 20.22 -3.66
CA LEU A 499 -7.30 20.65 -3.76
C LEU A 499 -6.76 20.46 -5.20
N ASP A 500 -5.47 20.74 -5.41
CA ASP A 500 -4.89 20.79 -6.75
C ASP A 500 -4.87 19.39 -7.40
N TYR A 501 -4.56 18.33 -6.66
CA TYR A 501 -4.46 16.95 -7.18
C TYR A 501 -4.80 15.88 -6.14
N ILE A 502 -4.91 14.63 -6.59
CA ILE A 502 -5.18 13.45 -5.76
C ILE A 502 -3.93 12.60 -5.62
N ASP A 503 -3.65 12.16 -4.40
CA ASP A 503 -2.53 11.26 -4.09
C ASP A 503 -3.02 9.93 -3.49
N ASN A 504 -2.25 8.86 -3.65
CA ASN A 504 -2.56 7.53 -3.10
C ASN A 504 -1.27 6.76 -2.76
N HIS A 505 -1.31 5.87 -1.76
CA HIS A 505 -0.18 5.04 -1.38
C HIS A 505 -0.52 3.55 -1.48
N SER A 506 0.47 2.69 -1.72
CA SER A 506 0.29 1.25 -1.58
C SER A 506 1.60 0.52 -1.37
N TYR A 507 1.57 -0.63 -0.71
CA TYR A 507 2.76 -1.44 -0.47
C TYR A 507 2.46 -2.90 -0.74
N TRP A 508 3.28 -3.52 -1.59
CA TRP A 508 3.20 -4.96 -1.80
C TRP A 508 3.94 -5.67 -0.68
N CYS A 509 3.24 -6.56 0.03
CA CYS A 509 3.79 -7.28 1.17
C CYS A 509 4.40 -6.35 2.23
N HIS A 510 3.70 -5.29 2.67
CA HIS A 510 4.19 -4.42 3.75
C HIS A 510 4.58 -5.23 5.02
N PRO A 511 5.68 -4.90 5.72
CA PRO A 511 6.07 -5.58 6.97
C PRO A 511 5.02 -5.37 8.07
N HIS A 512 4.70 -6.41 8.83
CA HIS A 512 3.75 -6.30 9.93
C HIS A 512 4.00 -7.33 11.06
N PRO A 513 3.97 -6.93 12.35
CA PRO A 513 3.94 -5.54 12.82
C PRO A 513 5.27 -4.83 12.56
N VAL A 514 5.29 -3.50 12.61
CA VAL A 514 6.52 -2.70 12.51
C VAL A 514 7.19 -2.60 13.89
N THR A 515 7.62 -3.75 14.41
CA THR A 515 8.30 -3.90 15.71
C THR A 515 9.43 -4.93 15.59
N LYS A 516 10.16 -5.23 16.68
CA LYS A 516 11.21 -6.27 16.68
C LYS A 516 10.73 -7.65 16.18
N GLU A 517 9.43 -7.93 16.26
CA GLU A 517 8.78 -9.16 15.77
C GLU A 517 8.25 -9.04 14.34
N TRP A 518 8.83 -8.12 13.55
CA TRP A 518 8.42 -7.90 12.17
C TRP A 518 8.60 -9.16 11.32
N ARG A 519 7.68 -9.30 10.37
CA ARG A 519 7.72 -10.31 9.32
C ARG A 519 7.10 -9.72 8.07
N ILE A 520 7.44 -10.31 6.94
CA ILE A 520 6.98 -9.87 5.62
C ILE A 520 6.46 -11.06 4.84
N ARG A 521 5.41 -10.86 4.04
CA ARG A 521 5.02 -11.86 3.05
C ARG A 521 6.06 -11.91 1.93
N ASN A 522 6.47 -13.11 1.53
CA ASN A 522 7.40 -13.32 0.42
C ASN A 522 6.66 -13.86 -0.80
N LEU A 523 5.80 -13.01 -1.38
CA LEU A 523 4.96 -13.36 -2.52
C LEU A 523 5.32 -12.48 -3.72
N PRO A 524 5.28 -13.02 -4.95
CA PRO A 524 5.37 -12.24 -6.17
C PRO A 524 4.01 -11.56 -6.46
N MET A 525 4.02 -10.26 -6.71
CA MET A 525 2.87 -9.48 -7.17
C MET A 525 2.43 -9.90 -8.57
N VAL A 526 3.33 -10.38 -9.43
CA VAL A 526 2.93 -10.84 -10.77
C VAL A 526 1.89 -11.98 -10.73
N ASN A 527 1.71 -12.68 -9.61
CA ASN A 527 0.66 -13.69 -9.48
C ASN A 527 -0.73 -13.11 -9.10
N SER A 528 -0.86 -11.80 -8.83
CA SER A 528 -2.15 -11.19 -8.46
C SER A 528 -2.44 -9.78 -9.02
N MET A 529 -1.42 -8.96 -9.27
CA MET A 529 -1.54 -7.55 -9.69
C MET A 529 -2.32 -6.61 -8.75
N SER A 530 -2.71 -7.08 -7.56
CA SER A 530 -3.77 -6.42 -6.77
C SER A 530 -3.44 -5.01 -6.26
N CYS A 531 -2.15 -4.68 -6.03
CA CYS A 531 -1.78 -3.29 -5.67
C CYS A 531 -1.95 -2.34 -6.86
N ILE A 532 -1.63 -2.78 -8.07
CA ILE A 532 -1.85 -1.99 -9.30
C ILE A 532 -3.36 -1.80 -9.51
N GLU A 533 -4.14 -2.88 -9.38
CA GLU A 533 -5.61 -2.80 -9.49
C GLU A 533 -6.19 -1.80 -8.49
N HIS A 534 -5.78 -1.88 -7.23
CA HIS A 534 -6.24 -0.96 -6.19
C HIS A 534 -5.92 0.51 -6.51
N LEU A 535 -4.66 0.82 -6.81
CA LEU A 535 -4.23 2.19 -7.10
C LEU A 535 -4.92 2.77 -8.34
N ALA A 536 -5.08 1.98 -9.40
CA ALA A 536 -5.72 2.44 -10.63
C ALA A 536 -7.25 2.59 -10.49
N ALA A 537 -7.88 1.80 -9.64
CA ALA A 537 -9.34 1.80 -9.46
C ALA A 537 -9.89 3.07 -8.80
N GLU A 538 -9.06 3.85 -8.09
CA GLU A 538 -9.48 4.99 -7.25
C GLU A 538 -9.19 6.37 -7.85
N ARG A 539 -8.59 6.44 -9.04
CA ARG A 539 -8.26 7.71 -9.69
C ARG A 539 -9.52 8.57 -9.87
N VAL A 540 -9.44 9.85 -9.54
CA VAL A 540 -10.56 10.80 -9.76
C VAL A 540 -10.54 11.36 -11.19
N LEU A 541 -11.69 11.36 -11.86
CA LEU A 541 -11.83 11.93 -13.20
C LEU A 541 -11.49 13.43 -13.20
N ASN A 542 -10.77 13.88 -14.23
CA ASN A 542 -10.36 15.29 -14.43
C ASN A 542 -9.50 15.91 -13.32
N LYS A 543 -8.86 15.07 -12.50
CA LYS A 543 -7.85 15.51 -11.53
C LYS A 543 -6.51 14.85 -11.83
N PRO A 544 -5.39 15.59 -11.67
CA PRO A 544 -4.08 14.95 -11.69
C PRO A 544 -3.98 13.92 -10.59
N TYR A 545 -3.19 12.88 -10.83
CA TYR A 545 -3.07 11.74 -9.93
C TYR A 545 -1.63 11.35 -9.68
N THR A 546 -1.26 11.22 -8.41
CA THR A 546 0.06 10.76 -8.00
C THR A 546 -0.03 9.53 -7.12
N VAL A 547 1.06 8.78 -7.10
CA VAL A 547 1.34 7.77 -6.07
C VAL A 547 2.63 8.18 -5.37
N SER A 548 2.52 8.93 -4.27
CA SER A 548 3.68 9.50 -3.56
C SER A 548 4.44 8.50 -2.66
N GLU A 549 3.84 7.33 -2.40
CA GLU A 549 4.51 6.22 -1.70
C GLU A 549 4.15 4.83 -2.26
N TYR A 550 5.18 4.12 -2.73
CA TYR A 550 5.07 2.70 -3.09
C TYR A 550 6.36 1.89 -2.94
N ASN A 551 6.27 0.68 -2.38
CA ASN A 551 7.40 -0.25 -2.33
C ASN A 551 7.03 -1.75 -2.28
N HIS A 552 8.01 -2.57 -2.64
CA HIS A 552 8.16 -3.99 -2.34
C HIS A 552 9.31 -4.16 -1.32
N PRO A 553 9.00 -4.12 -0.01
CA PRO A 553 10.03 -4.02 1.02
C PRO A 553 10.96 -5.24 1.05
N PHE A 554 12.24 -5.03 1.34
CA PHE A 554 13.22 -6.08 1.58
C PHE A 554 12.85 -6.85 2.86
N PRO A 555 13.05 -8.18 2.97
CA PRO A 555 13.69 -9.10 2.03
C PRO A 555 12.70 -9.82 1.09
N ASN A 556 11.59 -9.19 0.65
CA ASN A 556 10.78 -9.81 -0.40
C ASN A 556 11.66 -10.08 -1.63
N ARG A 557 11.76 -11.36 -2.01
CA ARG A 557 12.69 -11.87 -3.03
C ARG A 557 12.26 -11.57 -4.47
N TYR A 558 11.09 -10.96 -4.66
CA TYR A 558 10.51 -10.63 -5.97
C TYR A 558 10.44 -9.12 -6.21
N GLY A 559 11.09 -8.30 -5.38
CA GLY A 559 10.89 -6.85 -5.36
C GLY A 559 11.26 -6.08 -6.63
N ALA A 560 12.07 -6.67 -7.53
CA ALA A 560 12.45 -6.02 -8.78
C ALA A 560 11.26 -5.71 -9.73
N GLU A 561 10.15 -6.46 -9.64
CA GLU A 561 8.97 -6.19 -10.48
C GLU A 561 8.21 -4.92 -10.09
N GLY A 562 8.30 -4.49 -8.83
CA GLY A 562 7.39 -3.49 -8.25
C GLY A 562 7.47 -2.14 -8.96
N GLN A 563 8.66 -1.57 -9.06
CA GLN A 563 8.83 -0.23 -9.65
C GLN A 563 8.57 -0.23 -11.16
N LEU A 564 8.90 -1.33 -11.85
CA LEU A 564 8.64 -1.52 -13.28
C LEU A 564 7.14 -1.53 -13.58
N MET A 565 6.37 -2.37 -12.87
CA MET A 565 4.92 -2.43 -13.03
C MET A 565 4.26 -1.10 -12.68
N LEU A 566 4.68 -0.45 -11.59
CA LEU A 566 4.12 0.83 -11.17
C LEU A 566 4.31 1.94 -12.21
N ARG A 567 5.51 2.05 -12.82
CA ARG A 567 5.77 3.06 -13.87
C ARG A 567 5.05 2.75 -15.18
N ALA A 568 4.96 1.48 -15.56
CA ALA A 568 4.25 1.10 -16.79
C ALA A 568 2.74 1.33 -16.67
N TYR A 569 2.11 0.91 -15.57
CA TYR A 569 0.69 1.18 -15.35
C TYR A 569 0.42 2.65 -15.02
N GLY A 570 1.34 3.34 -14.34
CA GLY A 570 1.26 4.79 -14.19
C GLY A 570 1.26 5.51 -15.54
N ALA A 571 2.08 5.07 -16.50
CA ALA A 571 2.06 5.59 -17.86
C ALA A 571 0.75 5.22 -18.60
N LEU A 572 0.28 3.97 -18.50
CA LEU A 572 -0.98 3.53 -19.10
C LEU A 572 -2.18 4.36 -18.64
N HIS A 573 -2.25 4.66 -17.33
CA HIS A 573 -3.33 5.43 -16.74
C HIS A 573 -3.15 6.94 -16.88
N GLY A 574 -1.97 7.39 -17.30
CA GLY A 574 -1.63 8.80 -17.34
C GLY A 574 -1.58 9.43 -15.95
N TRP A 575 -0.91 8.76 -15.01
CA TRP A 575 -0.58 9.35 -13.70
C TRP A 575 0.47 10.45 -13.90
N ASP A 576 0.36 11.51 -13.12
CA ASP A 576 1.22 12.68 -13.18
C ASP A 576 2.46 12.55 -12.29
N GLY A 577 2.45 11.61 -11.34
CA GLY A 577 3.62 11.33 -10.50
C GLY A 577 3.63 9.93 -9.90
N VAL A 578 4.81 9.32 -9.84
CA VAL A 578 5.03 8.00 -9.25
C VAL A 578 6.32 8.02 -8.45
N PHE A 579 6.20 7.80 -7.14
CA PHE A 579 7.26 7.93 -6.18
C PHE A 579 7.56 6.56 -5.57
N GLU A 580 8.83 6.17 -5.65
CA GLU A 580 9.33 5.03 -4.88
C GLU A 580 9.52 5.44 -3.41
N TYR A 581 9.01 4.64 -2.46
CA TYR A 581 9.22 4.86 -1.02
C TYR A 581 10.12 3.76 -0.43
N THR A 582 11.40 3.97 -0.15
CA THR A 582 12.13 5.22 -0.24
C THR A 582 13.57 4.95 -0.65
N TYR A 583 14.23 5.95 -1.21
CA TYR A 583 15.63 5.82 -1.57
C TYR A 583 16.48 5.51 -0.33
N ASN A 584 16.28 6.29 0.74
CA ASN A 584 17.05 6.12 1.97
C ASN A 584 16.35 6.68 3.22
N HIS A 585 16.69 6.09 4.36
CA HIS A 585 16.32 6.53 5.72
C HIS A 585 17.53 6.95 6.56
N SER A 586 18.74 6.73 6.05
CA SER A 586 20.01 6.85 6.80
C SER A 586 20.81 8.07 6.33
N PRO A 587 21.68 8.65 7.18
CA PRO A 587 22.69 9.62 6.73
C PRO A 587 23.84 8.98 5.94
N ASP A 588 23.91 7.63 5.89
CA ASP A 588 24.82 6.89 5.02
C ASP A 588 24.20 6.69 3.62
N PHE A 589 24.82 7.28 2.60
CA PHE A 589 24.41 7.22 1.19
C PHE A 589 25.27 6.29 0.34
N GLU A 590 26.27 5.63 0.94
CA GLU A 590 27.13 4.64 0.25
C GLU A 590 27.09 3.25 0.93
N PRO A 591 25.90 2.75 1.35
CA PRO A 591 25.85 1.46 2.01
C PRO A 591 26.21 0.35 1.02
N ASN A 592 27.09 -0.56 1.44
CA ASN A 592 27.44 -1.74 0.65
C ASN A 592 26.50 -2.93 0.89
N ARG A 593 25.48 -2.80 1.75
CA ARG A 593 24.48 -3.83 2.08
C ARG A 593 23.11 -3.21 2.35
N ASN A 594 22.04 -4.00 2.27
CA ASN A 594 20.71 -3.61 2.71
C ASN A 594 20.66 -3.58 4.24
N THR A 595 20.20 -2.47 4.83
CA THR A 595 20.18 -2.25 6.29
C THR A 595 18.79 -2.01 6.85
N TYR A 596 17.78 -1.85 5.99
CA TYR A 596 16.41 -1.55 6.38
C TYR A 596 15.43 -2.01 5.31
N PHE A 597 14.22 -2.42 5.69
CA PHE A 597 13.28 -3.05 4.75
C PHE A 597 12.76 -2.11 3.65
N PHE A 598 12.71 -0.79 3.87
CA PHE A 598 12.14 0.15 2.89
C PHE A 598 13.20 0.86 2.04
N SER A 599 14.46 0.88 2.48
CA SER A 599 15.52 1.62 1.76
C SER A 599 15.99 0.85 0.53
N ILE A 600 16.01 1.50 -0.64
CA ILE A 600 16.47 0.86 -1.88
C ILE A 600 17.89 1.23 -2.31
N VAL A 601 18.57 2.16 -1.61
CA VAL A 601 19.93 2.64 -1.97
C VAL A 601 20.97 1.53 -2.22
N ALA A 602 20.81 0.35 -1.60
CA ALA A 602 21.66 -0.83 -1.83
C ALA A 602 20.95 -2.00 -2.56
N ARG A 603 19.70 -1.84 -2.99
CA ARG A 603 18.89 -2.88 -3.66
C ARG A 603 19.26 -2.98 -5.14
N THR A 604 20.34 -3.68 -5.44
CA THR A 604 20.80 -3.92 -6.82
C THR A 604 19.71 -4.48 -7.72
N ASP A 605 18.87 -5.39 -7.20
CA ASP A 605 17.74 -5.97 -7.92
C ASP A 605 16.71 -4.92 -8.39
N VAL A 606 16.50 -3.85 -7.63
CA VAL A 606 15.56 -2.78 -7.99
C VAL A 606 16.25 -1.70 -8.83
N LEU A 607 17.40 -1.21 -8.36
CA LEU A 607 18.13 -0.09 -8.94
C LEU A 607 18.61 -0.39 -10.37
N ALA A 608 18.95 -1.64 -10.67
CA ALA A 608 19.37 -2.05 -12.02
C ALA A 608 18.33 -1.76 -13.11
N HIS A 609 17.06 -1.65 -12.74
CA HIS A 609 15.92 -1.48 -13.66
C HIS A 609 15.31 -0.06 -13.67
N LEU A 610 15.81 0.88 -12.85
CA LEU A 610 15.33 2.27 -12.87
C LEU A 610 15.50 2.96 -14.24
N PRO A 611 16.55 2.70 -15.04
CA PRO A 611 16.62 3.23 -16.41
C PRO A 611 15.42 2.85 -17.29
N ALA A 612 14.88 1.63 -17.13
CA ALA A 612 13.67 1.19 -17.81
C ALA A 612 12.43 1.90 -17.27
N CYS A 613 12.36 2.13 -15.95
CA CYS A 613 11.28 2.90 -15.35
C CYS A 613 11.22 4.34 -15.90
N ALA A 614 12.37 5.01 -16.02
CA ALA A 614 12.47 6.35 -16.59
C ALA A 614 12.07 6.37 -18.08
N ALA A 615 12.51 5.39 -18.86
CA ALA A 615 12.10 5.26 -20.26
C ALA A 615 10.58 5.08 -20.43
N MET A 616 9.96 4.17 -19.65
CA MET A 616 8.52 3.91 -19.74
C MET A 616 7.68 5.11 -19.33
N PHE A 617 8.01 5.73 -18.20
CA PHE A 617 7.15 6.74 -17.58
C PHE A 617 7.49 8.17 -18.02
N LEU A 618 8.77 8.57 -17.90
CA LEU A 618 9.22 9.94 -18.14
C LEU A 618 9.37 10.23 -19.63
N ARG A 619 10.06 9.35 -20.39
CA ARG A 619 10.16 9.49 -21.85
C ARG A 619 8.85 9.13 -22.55
N GLY A 620 8.02 8.29 -21.92
CA GLY A 620 6.70 7.90 -22.42
C GLY A 620 6.73 6.73 -23.41
N ASP A 621 7.66 5.78 -23.24
CA ASP A 621 7.70 4.59 -24.10
C ASP A 621 6.41 3.75 -24.00
N VAL A 622 5.77 3.73 -22.82
CA VAL A 622 4.43 3.15 -22.65
C VAL A 622 3.39 4.23 -22.87
N ARG A 623 2.42 3.97 -23.77
CA ARG A 623 1.35 4.91 -24.09
C ARG A 623 0.22 4.86 -23.06
N GLU A 624 -0.48 5.99 -22.92
CA GLU A 624 -1.77 6.02 -22.23
C GLU A 624 -2.77 5.09 -22.94
N ALA A 625 -3.68 4.47 -22.17
CA ALA A 625 -4.71 3.61 -22.70
C ALA A 625 -5.65 4.36 -23.67
N LYS A 626 -6.15 3.63 -24.65
CA LYS A 626 -7.02 4.16 -25.72
C LYS A 626 -8.44 4.42 -25.23
N THR A 627 -8.94 3.61 -24.30
CA THR A 627 -10.29 3.75 -23.75
C THR A 627 -10.27 4.03 -22.25
N SER A 628 -11.39 4.55 -21.75
CA SER A 628 -11.59 4.84 -20.33
C SER A 628 -12.86 4.17 -19.81
N VAL A 629 -12.77 3.60 -18.59
CA VAL A 629 -13.91 3.12 -17.82
C VAL A 629 -14.13 4.07 -16.64
N ILE A 630 -15.31 4.67 -16.56
CA ILE A 630 -15.62 5.70 -15.55
C ILE A 630 -16.74 5.20 -14.65
N ALA A 631 -16.48 5.12 -13.35
CA ALA A 631 -17.44 4.67 -12.36
C ALA A 631 -18.14 5.86 -11.67
N PRO A 632 -19.45 5.79 -11.38
CA PRO A 632 -20.12 6.81 -10.60
C PRO A 632 -19.68 6.75 -9.12
N ALA A 633 -19.43 7.92 -8.54
CA ALA A 633 -19.23 8.08 -7.11
C ALA A 633 -19.84 9.41 -6.65
N ASP A 634 -21.11 9.65 -6.98
CA ASP A 634 -21.79 10.88 -6.61
C ASP A 634 -21.82 11.08 -5.08
N SER A 635 -21.82 12.33 -4.64
CA SER A 635 -21.69 12.67 -3.23
C SER A 635 -22.80 12.09 -2.36
N ALA A 636 -24.03 11.94 -2.86
CA ALA A 636 -25.15 11.45 -2.04
C ALA A 636 -24.99 9.95 -1.78
N SER A 637 -24.79 9.17 -2.84
CA SER A 637 -24.57 7.71 -2.72
C SER A 637 -23.28 7.40 -1.96
N TYR A 638 -22.22 8.18 -2.20
CA TYR A 638 -20.97 8.09 -1.44
C TYR A 638 -21.20 8.32 0.06
N PHE A 639 -21.91 9.40 0.41
CA PHE A 639 -22.09 9.79 1.81
C PHE A 639 -22.94 8.78 2.58
N GLU A 640 -24.02 8.25 1.98
CA GLU A 640 -24.82 7.22 2.63
C GLU A 640 -24.02 5.93 2.87
N ARG A 641 -23.13 5.56 1.94
CA ARG A 641 -22.17 4.46 2.16
C ARG A 641 -21.21 4.78 3.30
N LEU A 642 -20.66 5.99 3.34
CA LEU A 642 -19.76 6.42 4.41
C LEU A 642 -20.45 6.33 5.78
N VAL A 643 -21.71 6.77 5.90
CA VAL A 643 -22.50 6.67 7.14
C VAL A 643 -22.77 5.20 7.52
N ALA A 644 -23.02 4.34 6.55
CA ALA A 644 -23.38 2.95 6.77
C ALA A 644 -22.18 2.06 7.13
N SER A 645 -21.05 2.20 6.43
CA SER A 645 -19.89 1.29 6.53
C SER A 645 -18.60 1.95 7.01
N LYS A 646 -18.58 3.29 7.11
CA LYS A 646 -17.38 4.09 7.39
C LYS A 646 -16.25 3.90 6.37
N ALA A 647 -16.57 3.36 5.19
CA ALA A 647 -15.61 3.21 4.10
C ALA A 647 -15.46 4.56 3.39
N VAL A 648 -14.25 5.13 3.47
CA VAL A 648 -13.91 6.41 2.81
C VAL A 648 -13.49 6.24 1.35
N SER A 649 -13.27 5.00 0.88
CA SER A 649 -12.85 4.74 -0.48
C SER A 649 -13.99 4.92 -1.51
N ALA A 650 -13.58 5.30 -2.71
CA ALA A 650 -14.40 5.27 -3.91
C ALA A 650 -13.55 4.64 -5.02
N SER A 651 -14.07 3.57 -5.64
CA SER A 651 -13.35 2.84 -6.67
C SER A 651 -14.31 2.26 -7.71
N ILE A 652 -13.79 1.91 -8.89
CA ILE A 652 -14.62 1.24 -9.91
C ILE A 652 -15.21 -0.09 -9.38
N GLY A 653 -14.49 -0.80 -8.53
CA GLY A 653 -14.96 -2.06 -7.94
C GLY A 653 -16.15 -1.87 -7.01
N ILE A 654 -16.17 -0.76 -6.24
CA ILE A 654 -17.33 -0.40 -5.40
C ILE A 654 -18.57 -0.10 -6.26
N ALA A 655 -18.38 0.44 -7.46
CA ALA A 655 -19.45 0.68 -8.41
C ALA A 655 -19.85 -0.56 -9.23
N GLY A 656 -19.27 -1.74 -8.95
CA GLY A 656 -19.65 -3.02 -9.56
C GLY A 656 -18.85 -3.41 -10.81
N PHE A 657 -17.82 -2.65 -11.19
CA PHE A 657 -16.91 -3.04 -12.28
C PHE A 657 -15.94 -4.14 -11.83
N ASP A 658 -15.46 -4.94 -12.78
CA ASP A 658 -14.37 -5.88 -12.54
C ASP A 658 -13.05 -5.10 -12.43
N SER A 659 -12.37 -5.20 -11.27
CA SER A 659 -11.11 -4.47 -11.03
C SER A 659 -10.03 -4.77 -12.06
N ARG A 660 -10.04 -5.94 -12.72
CA ARG A 660 -9.04 -6.29 -13.75
C ARG A 660 -9.10 -5.36 -14.96
N LEU A 661 -10.20 -4.62 -15.16
CA LEU A 661 -10.28 -3.58 -16.21
C LEU A 661 -9.18 -2.51 -16.07
N THR A 662 -8.67 -2.28 -14.86
CA THR A 662 -7.55 -1.37 -14.64
C THR A 662 -6.26 -1.82 -15.30
N LEU A 663 -6.13 -3.10 -15.66
CA LEU A 663 -4.96 -3.63 -16.34
C LEU A 663 -5.06 -3.46 -17.86
N LEU A 664 -6.27 -3.16 -18.37
CA LEU A 664 -6.55 -3.05 -19.80
C LEU A 664 -6.73 -1.60 -20.26
N HIS A 665 -7.40 -0.80 -19.43
CA HIS A 665 -7.91 0.51 -19.78
C HIS A 665 -7.54 1.55 -18.72
N LYS A 666 -7.67 2.83 -19.09
CA LYS A 666 -7.66 3.91 -18.11
C LYS A 666 -8.94 3.82 -17.27
N THR A 667 -8.83 3.98 -15.96
CA THR A 667 -9.99 3.92 -15.07
C THR A 667 -10.11 5.21 -14.26
N ALA A 668 -11.31 5.56 -13.85
CA ALA A 668 -11.55 6.62 -12.89
C ALA A 668 -12.91 6.52 -12.20
N VAL A 669 -13.05 7.24 -11.09
CA VAL A 669 -14.33 7.58 -10.47
C VAL A 669 -14.73 9.01 -10.83
N ASP A 670 -15.98 9.20 -11.24
CA ASP A 670 -16.60 10.51 -11.42
C ASP A 670 -17.39 10.89 -10.17
N LEU A 671 -16.85 11.85 -9.43
CA LEU A 671 -17.44 12.35 -8.19
C LEU A 671 -18.74 13.16 -8.41
N THR A 672 -19.07 13.51 -9.66
CA THR A 672 -20.34 14.15 -10.02
C THR A 672 -21.45 13.14 -10.33
N GLY A 673 -21.07 11.91 -10.69
CA GLY A 673 -21.99 10.86 -11.16
C GLY A 673 -22.58 11.06 -12.55
N LYS A 674 -22.15 12.07 -13.32
CA LYS A 674 -22.77 12.47 -14.60
C LYS A 674 -22.13 11.84 -15.83
N GLN A 675 -20.87 11.44 -15.75
CA GLN A 675 -20.06 10.90 -16.86
C GLN A 675 -19.79 9.40 -16.69
N ALA A 676 -20.58 8.73 -15.85
CA ALA A 676 -20.41 7.33 -15.54
C ALA A 676 -20.74 6.44 -16.74
N THR A 677 -19.89 5.42 -16.95
CA THR A 677 -20.18 4.30 -17.85
C THR A 677 -21.17 3.36 -17.17
N ASP A 678 -22.07 2.75 -17.93
CA ASP A 678 -22.92 1.67 -17.41
C ASP A 678 -22.08 0.40 -17.21
N PRO A 679 -21.96 -0.15 -15.98
CA PRO A 679 -21.22 -1.39 -15.73
C PRO A 679 -21.69 -2.57 -16.60
N SER A 680 -22.96 -2.61 -16.98
CA SER A 680 -23.52 -3.68 -17.82
C SER A 680 -23.08 -3.60 -19.28
N SER A 681 -22.61 -2.43 -19.74
CA SER A 681 -22.10 -2.22 -21.09
C SER A 681 -20.62 -2.56 -21.27
N VAL A 682 -19.88 -2.75 -20.17
CA VAL A 682 -18.45 -3.04 -20.20
C VAL A 682 -18.23 -4.54 -20.07
N ALA A 683 -17.64 -5.14 -21.10
CA ALA A 683 -17.29 -6.54 -21.07
C ALA A 683 -16.26 -6.81 -19.95
N LYS A 684 -16.52 -7.83 -19.13
CA LYS A 684 -15.56 -8.27 -18.12
C LYS A 684 -14.35 -8.88 -18.80
N PRO A 685 -13.11 -8.62 -18.33
CA PRO A 685 -11.94 -9.30 -18.84
C PRO A 685 -12.10 -10.82 -18.68
N ASP A 686 -11.93 -11.57 -19.76
CA ASP A 686 -12.00 -13.02 -19.78
C ASP A 686 -10.65 -13.63 -20.18
N GLY A 687 -10.42 -14.87 -19.76
CA GLY A 687 -9.21 -15.62 -20.04
C GLY A 687 -8.06 -15.40 -19.06
N LYS A 688 -6.96 -16.11 -19.33
CA LYS A 688 -5.75 -16.13 -18.49
C LYS A 688 -4.66 -15.19 -18.98
N VAL A 689 -4.85 -14.54 -20.13
CA VAL A 689 -3.90 -13.59 -20.72
C VAL A 689 -4.63 -12.28 -20.94
N LEU A 690 -4.25 -11.26 -20.18
CA LEU A 690 -4.80 -9.91 -20.29
C LEU A 690 -3.78 -9.02 -20.99
N VAL A 691 -4.24 -8.28 -21.99
CA VAL A 691 -3.41 -7.37 -22.79
C VAL A 691 -4.02 -5.98 -22.73
N SER A 692 -3.22 -4.95 -22.49
CA SER A 692 -3.68 -3.56 -22.52
C SER A 692 -4.26 -3.20 -23.88
N ASP A 693 -5.20 -2.25 -23.94
CA ASP A 693 -5.77 -1.80 -25.21
C ASP A 693 -4.75 -1.13 -26.16
N THR A 694 -3.59 -0.73 -25.62
CA THR A 694 -2.42 -0.28 -26.38
C THR A 694 -1.69 -1.42 -27.08
N GLY A 695 -1.84 -2.66 -26.61
CA GLY A 695 -1.10 -3.85 -27.03
C GLY A 695 0.30 -3.99 -26.41
N GLU A 696 0.65 -3.11 -25.46
CA GLU A 696 2.04 -2.98 -24.97
C GLU A 696 2.29 -3.71 -23.66
N LEU A 697 1.27 -3.89 -22.81
CA LEU A 697 1.39 -4.55 -21.51
C LEU A 697 0.61 -5.86 -21.54
N THR A 698 1.25 -6.96 -21.13
CA THR A 698 0.61 -8.27 -21.08
C THR A 698 0.81 -8.90 -19.71
N TRP A 699 -0.27 -9.35 -19.08
CA TRP A 699 -0.24 -10.19 -17.89
C TRP A 699 -0.75 -11.59 -18.22
N ASN A 700 0.11 -12.60 -18.05
CA ASN A 700 -0.18 -13.98 -18.38
C ASN A 700 -0.20 -14.85 -17.10
N THR A 701 -1.32 -15.51 -16.88
CA THR A 701 -1.61 -16.41 -15.74
C THR A 701 -1.97 -17.82 -16.19
N GLU A 702 -1.60 -18.22 -17.41
CA GLU A 702 -1.95 -19.53 -17.98
C GLU A 702 -1.55 -20.69 -17.08
N LEU A 703 -0.35 -20.57 -16.49
CA LEU A 703 0.22 -21.48 -15.52
C LEU A 703 -0.06 -20.97 -14.09
N PRO A 704 -0.80 -21.74 -13.26
CA PRO A 704 -1.07 -21.35 -11.88
C PRO A 704 0.20 -21.10 -11.07
N GLN A 705 0.23 -20.01 -10.30
CA GLN A 705 1.37 -19.58 -9.47
C GLN A 705 2.68 -19.34 -10.23
N ALA A 706 2.66 -19.36 -11.56
CA ALA A 706 3.80 -19.11 -12.42
C ALA A 706 3.42 -18.07 -13.48
N ALA A 707 2.83 -16.95 -13.04
CA ALA A 707 2.49 -15.86 -13.93
C ALA A 707 3.74 -15.12 -14.43
N TYR A 708 3.57 -14.37 -15.51
CA TYR A 708 4.54 -13.36 -15.92
C TYR A 708 3.84 -12.12 -16.44
N TRP A 709 4.58 -11.02 -16.48
CA TRP A 709 4.17 -9.76 -17.05
C TRP A 709 5.24 -9.22 -18.00
N THR A 710 4.81 -8.59 -19.10
CA THR A 710 5.73 -8.05 -20.11
C THR A 710 5.38 -6.62 -20.52
N VAL A 711 6.41 -5.94 -21.04
CA VAL A 711 6.30 -4.68 -21.77
C VAL A 711 6.86 -4.90 -23.17
N ASN A 712 6.09 -4.52 -24.18
CA ASN A 712 6.45 -4.59 -25.59
C ASN A 712 6.17 -3.25 -26.28
N THR A 713 7.14 -2.33 -26.18
CA THR A 713 7.10 -1.02 -26.86
C THR A 713 8.21 -0.96 -27.92
N PRO A 714 8.22 0.00 -28.85
CA PRO A 714 9.32 0.15 -29.80
C PRO A 714 10.71 0.33 -29.15
N ASN A 715 10.78 0.92 -27.95
CA ASN A 715 12.05 1.35 -27.34
C ASN A 715 12.36 0.72 -25.98
N THR A 716 11.41 -0.02 -25.40
CA THR A 716 11.57 -0.77 -24.15
C THR A 716 10.91 -2.14 -24.27
N LYS A 717 11.69 -3.20 -24.00
CA LYS A 717 11.22 -4.60 -23.87
C LYS A 717 11.44 -5.07 -22.45
N LEU A 718 10.49 -5.80 -21.90
CA LEU A 718 10.57 -6.25 -20.51
C LEU A 718 9.88 -7.59 -20.29
N PHE A 719 10.49 -8.42 -19.46
CA PHE A 719 9.88 -9.59 -18.83
C PHE A 719 10.11 -9.54 -17.32
N THR A 720 9.08 -9.86 -16.53
CA THR A 720 9.23 -10.20 -15.12
C THR A 720 8.26 -11.31 -14.76
N GLY A 721 8.68 -12.26 -13.92
CA GLY A 721 7.86 -13.40 -13.55
C GLY A 721 8.60 -14.73 -13.67
N PHE A 722 7.82 -15.80 -13.75
CA PHE A 722 8.34 -17.16 -13.77
C PHE A 722 8.56 -17.64 -15.21
N PRO A 723 9.78 -17.87 -15.72
CA PRO A 723 9.96 -18.25 -17.13
C PRO A 723 9.33 -19.60 -17.47
N LYS A 724 9.53 -20.61 -16.62
CA LYS A 724 9.04 -22.01 -16.80
C LYS A 724 9.30 -22.56 -18.21
N GLY A 725 10.50 -22.30 -18.75
CA GLY A 725 10.91 -22.78 -20.08
C GLY A 725 10.23 -22.06 -21.26
N ARG A 726 9.42 -21.04 -21.01
CA ARG A 726 8.76 -20.25 -22.07
C ARG A 726 9.77 -19.38 -22.80
N THR A 727 9.54 -19.24 -24.10
CA THR A 727 10.21 -18.26 -24.95
C THR A 727 9.26 -17.08 -25.17
N ILE A 728 9.70 -15.87 -24.82
CA ILE A 728 8.87 -14.67 -24.81
C ILE A 728 9.21 -13.83 -26.03
N ASN A 729 8.23 -13.59 -26.89
CA ASN A 729 8.36 -12.71 -28.07
C ASN A 729 7.82 -11.31 -27.74
N LEU A 730 8.67 -10.31 -27.89
CA LEU A 730 8.38 -8.90 -27.61
C LEU A 730 8.62 -8.06 -28.88
N GLY A 731 7.97 -8.43 -29.98
CA GLY A 731 7.97 -7.64 -31.21
C GLY A 731 9.36 -7.52 -31.83
N GLY A 732 9.90 -8.63 -32.32
CA GLY A 732 11.22 -8.72 -32.96
C GLY A 732 12.37 -9.06 -32.00
N VAL A 733 12.17 -8.84 -30.69
CA VAL A 733 13.09 -9.29 -29.64
C VAL A 733 12.53 -10.54 -28.98
N THR A 734 13.36 -11.58 -28.83
CA THR A 734 12.98 -12.80 -28.12
C THR A 734 13.83 -12.98 -26.87
N ILE A 735 13.19 -13.34 -25.77
CA ILE A 735 13.84 -13.62 -24.48
C ILE A 735 13.50 -15.05 -24.06
N ALA A 736 14.51 -15.88 -23.86
CA ALA A 736 14.37 -17.20 -23.26
C ALA A 736 15.27 -17.28 -22.01
N ILE A 737 14.67 -17.25 -20.82
CA ILE A 737 15.40 -17.26 -19.54
C ILE A 737 15.60 -18.71 -19.11
N GLY A 738 16.84 -19.03 -18.70
CA GLY A 738 17.23 -20.33 -18.19
C GLY A 738 16.78 -20.58 -16.75
N LYS A 739 17.38 -21.57 -16.10
CA LYS A 739 17.12 -21.90 -14.70
C LYS A 739 17.69 -20.80 -13.79
N THR A 740 16.89 -20.33 -12.85
CA THR A 740 17.27 -19.33 -11.83
C THR A 740 16.94 -19.87 -10.44
N ARG A 741 17.60 -19.35 -9.40
CA ARG A 741 17.43 -19.79 -8.01
C ARG A 741 16.00 -19.62 -7.48
N LEU A 742 15.25 -18.65 -8.02
CA LEU A 742 13.86 -18.38 -7.65
C LEU A 742 12.82 -18.95 -8.63
N ASP A 743 13.25 -19.65 -9.68
CA ASP A 743 12.43 -19.91 -10.88
C ASP A 743 11.76 -18.64 -11.46
N TRP A 744 12.28 -17.47 -11.11
CA TRP A 744 11.76 -16.15 -11.38
C TRP A 744 12.91 -15.20 -11.71
N ALA A 745 12.69 -14.29 -12.64
CA ALA A 745 13.67 -13.26 -12.98
C ALA A 745 12.98 -12.01 -13.55
N THR A 746 13.73 -10.92 -13.57
CA THR A 746 13.38 -9.70 -14.30
C THR A 746 14.45 -9.40 -15.34
N VAL A 747 14.03 -9.15 -16.58
CA VAL A 747 14.91 -8.75 -17.69
C VAL A 747 14.29 -7.54 -18.40
N SER A 748 15.06 -6.45 -18.50
CA SER A 748 14.64 -5.24 -19.23
C SER A 748 15.68 -4.85 -20.27
N LEU A 749 15.24 -4.49 -21.47
CA LEU A 749 16.06 -3.92 -22.53
C LEU A 749 15.53 -2.54 -22.89
N VAL A 750 16.39 -1.52 -22.84
CA VAL A 750 16.03 -0.12 -23.10
C VAL A 750 16.91 0.44 -24.19
N SER A 751 16.31 0.85 -25.30
CA SER A 751 16.98 1.66 -26.32
C SER A 751 17.19 3.06 -25.75
N ARG A 752 18.45 3.39 -25.42
CA ARG A 752 18.81 4.58 -24.62
C ARG A 752 18.34 5.89 -25.25
N ARG A 753 18.40 5.97 -26.59
CA ARG A 753 18.02 7.14 -27.40
C ARG A 753 16.76 6.91 -28.24
N ALA A 754 15.96 5.90 -27.88
CA ALA A 754 14.70 5.58 -28.56
C ALA A 754 14.87 5.31 -30.08
N THR A 755 15.90 4.55 -30.45
CA THR A 755 16.20 4.19 -31.85
C THR A 755 15.83 2.74 -32.21
N GLY A 756 15.06 2.06 -31.35
CA GLY A 756 14.65 0.67 -31.53
C GLY A 756 15.74 -0.34 -31.15
N PHE A 757 15.61 -1.57 -31.68
CA PHE A 757 16.44 -2.74 -31.37
C PHE A 757 17.19 -3.29 -32.60
N GLY A 758 17.35 -2.46 -33.64
CA GLY A 758 18.12 -2.76 -34.85
C GLY A 758 17.29 -3.00 -36.11
N GLU A 759 15.98 -3.14 -35.98
CA GLU A 759 15.05 -3.39 -37.10
C GLU A 759 15.05 -2.29 -38.17
N SER A 760 15.42 -1.06 -37.78
CA SER A 760 15.48 0.09 -38.69
C SER A 760 16.85 0.25 -39.39
N GLY A 761 17.85 -0.56 -39.02
CA GLY A 761 19.24 -0.40 -39.46
C GLY A 761 19.95 0.84 -38.89
N LYS A 762 19.28 1.65 -38.05
CA LYS A 762 19.92 2.78 -37.37
C LYS A 762 20.79 2.30 -36.21
N SER A 763 21.83 3.08 -35.90
CA SER A 763 22.65 2.82 -34.73
C SER A 763 21.81 2.86 -33.44
N ALA A 764 22.05 1.91 -32.55
CA ALA A 764 21.36 1.83 -31.26
C ALA A 764 22.32 1.46 -30.15
N THR A 765 22.12 2.06 -28.99
CA THR A 765 22.74 1.67 -27.72
C THR A 765 21.64 1.20 -26.80
N ILE A 766 21.71 -0.06 -26.40
CA ILE A 766 20.69 -0.71 -25.59
C ILE A 766 21.32 -1.09 -24.25
N LEU A 767 20.69 -0.68 -23.16
CA LEU A 767 20.98 -1.22 -21.83
C LEU A 767 20.10 -2.44 -21.62
N LEU A 768 20.73 -3.59 -21.37
CA LEU A 768 20.07 -4.78 -20.87
C LEU A 768 20.38 -4.93 -19.39
N ALA A 769 19.35 -5.07 -18.57
CA ALA A 769 19.46 -5.42 -17.16
C ALA A 769 18.78 -6.77 -16.90
N ALA A 770 19.41 -7.66 -16.13
CA ALA A 770 18.87 -8.96 -15.77
C ALA A 770 19.15 -9.26 -14.29
N THR A 771 18.10 -9.46 -13.50
CA THR A 771 18.18 -9.70 -12.06
C THR A 771 17.34 -10.90 -11.64
N GLY A 772 17.84 -11.64 -10.65
CA GLY A 772 17.20 -12.78 -10.01
C GLY A 772 17.28 -12.62 -8.49
N LEU A 773 17.80 -13.61 -7.78
CA LEU A 773 18.06 -13.47 -6.33
C LEU A 773 19.11 -12.40 -6.04
N ALA A 774 18.81 -11.49 -5.11
CA ALA A 774 19.75 -10.55 -4.51
C ALA A 774 19.64 -10.58 -2.98
N GLU A 775 20.77 -10.67 -2.29
CA GLU A 775 20.82 -10.74 -0.83
C GLU A 775 22.14 -10.20 -0.27
N ASN A 776 22.14 -9.82 1.01
CA ASN A 776 23.38 -9.50 1.70
C ASN A 776 24.22 -10.78 1.88
N LYS A 777 25.55 -10.66 1.84
CA LYS A 777 26.46 -11.78 2.09
C LYS A 777 26.18 -12.43 3.45
N GLY A 778 25.87 -13.73 3.47
CA GLY A 778 25.60 -14.46 4.71
C GLY A 778 24.29 -14.06 5.41
N MET A 779 23.36 -13.42 4.70
CA MET A 779 22.00 -13.20 5.19
C MET A 779 21.31 -14.54 5.47
N VAL A 780 20.55 -14.62 6.57
CA VAL A 780 19.77 -15.81 6.90
C VAL A 780 18.29 -15.43 6.95
N ILE A 781 17.48 -16.15 6.17
CA ILE A 781 16.02 -16.00 6.17
C ILE A 781 15.43 -17.03 7.12
N ASP A 782 14.68 -16.56 8.11
CA ASP A 782 13.84 -17.40 8.95
C ASP A 782 12.43 -17.45 8.37
N HIS A 783 11.93 -18.67 8.14
CA HIS A 783 10.58 -18.91 7.66
C HIS A 783 9.61 -18.98 8.83
N VAL A 784 8.79 -17.95 9.00
CA VAL A 784 7.75 -17.92 10.03
C VAL A 784 6.63 -18.91 9.68
N ASN A 785 6.27 -18.97 8.40
CA ASN A 785 5.36 -19.96 7.83
C ASN A 785 5.60 -20.08 6.31
N ALA A 786 4.68 -20.72 5.58
CA ALA A 786 4.81 -20.96 4.15
C ALA A 786 4.83 -19.68 3.28
N GLN A 787 4.30 -18.55 3.77
CA GLN A 787 4.22 -17.29 3.02
C GLN A 787 4.96 -16.14 3.69
N GLU A 788 5.27 -16.21 4.98
CA GLU A 788 5.92 -15.15 5.73
C GLU A 788 7.35 -15.50 6.12
N ILE A 789 8.24 -14.52 5.96
CA ILE A 789 9.65 -14.60 6.29
C ILE A 789 10.07 -13.42 7.17
N THR A 790 11.20 -13.55 7.84
CA THR A 790 11.88 -12.46 8.56
C THR A 790 13.38 -12.70 8.58
N LEU A 791 14.16 -11.65 8.87
CA LEU A 791 15.59 -11.78 9.14
C LEU A 791 15.89 -11.73 10.64
N HIS A 792 14.94 -11.28 11.48
CA HIS A 792 15.21 -10.83 12.85
C HIS A 792 16.43 -9.88 12.89
N ASP A 793 17.55 -10.34 13.43
CA ASP A 793 18.85 -9.66 13.51
C ASP A 793 19.91 -10.23 12.54
N LYS A 794 19.58 -11.25 11.73
CA LYS A 794 20.49 -11.99 10.83
C LYS A 794 20.57 -11.39 9.42
N TRP A 795 20.81 -10.08 9.35
CA TRP A 795 20.88 -9.33 8.08
C TRP A 795 22.10 -9.68 7.20
N GLY A 796 23.04 -10.49 7.71
CA GLY A 796 24.30 -10.77 7.04
C GLY A 796 25.26 -9.56 7.06
N THR A 797 26.31 -9.65 6.27
CA THR A 797 27.33 -8.61 6.07
C THR A 797 27.28 -8.07 4.64
N GLY A 798 28.01 -6.98 4.39
CA GLY A 798 28.24 -6.52 3.02
C GLY A 798 29.31 -7.37 2.32
N PRO A 799 29.37 -7.34 0.97
CA PRO A 799 28.50 -6.58 0.09
C PRO A 799 27.16 -7.29 -0.20
N VAL A 800 26.23 -6.61 -0.90
CA VAL A 800 25.13 -7.28 -1.61
C VAL A 800 25.71 -8.20 -2.68
N CYS A 801 25.23 -9.43 -2.70
CA CYS A 801 25.55 -10.45 -3.71
C CYS A 801 24.30 -10.76 -4.54
N VAL A 802 24.50 -10.98 -5.83
CA VAL A 802 23.42 -11.19 -6.79
C VAL A 802 23.65 -12.45 -7.63
N GLU A 803 22.55 -13.01 -8.12
CA GLU A 803 22.53 -14.10 -9.07
C GLU A 803 22.79 -13.58 -10.49
N GLY A 804 23.65 -14.27 -11.24
CA GLY A 804 23.76 -14.06 -12.69
C GLY A 804 22.64 -14.80 -13.42
N VAL A 805 21.80 -14.07 -14.14
CA VAL A 805 20.64 -14.66 -14.83
C VAL A 805 21.06 -15.26 -16.19
N PRO A 806 20.97 -16.58 -16.39
CA PRO A 806 21.19 -17.17 -17.70
C PRO A 806 19.99 -16.85 -18.61
N ALA A 807 20.25 -16.34 -19.81
CA ALA A 807 19.20 -16.08 -20.79
C ALA A 807 19.74 -16.07 -22.22
N THR A 808 18.90 -16.41 -23.19
CA THR A 808 19.17 -16.19 -24.62
C THR A 808 18.31 -15.03 -25.10
N ILE A 809 18.97 -14.04 -25.69
CA ILE A 809 18.35 -12.85 -26.28
C ILE A 809 18.54 -12.91 -27.79
N ILE A 810 17.46 -12.78 -28.55
CA ILE A 810 17.52 -12.63 -30.00
C ILE A 810 17.08 -11.21 -30.32
N LEU A 811 17.88 -10.49 -31.11
CA LEU A 811 17.61 -9.13 -31.58
C LEU A 811 17.42 -9.14 -33.11
N PRO A 812 16.59 -8.25 -33.67
CA PRO A 812 16.34 -8.17 -35.10
C PRO A 812 17.51 -7.55 -35.91
N SER A 813 18.70 -7.46 -35.32
CA SER A 813 19.91 -6.90 -35.93
C SER A 813 20.82 -7.97 -36.53
N SER A 814 21.73 -7.57 -37.42
CA SER A 814 22.78 -8.45 -37.94
C SER A 814 23.89 -8.68 -36.88
N PRO A 815 24.35 -9.93 -36.67
CA PRO A 815 25.48 -10.23 -35.77
C PRO A 815 26.75 -9.46 -36.11
N ALA A 816 27.03 -9.25 -37.40
CA ALA A 816 28.22 -8.52 -37.87
C ALA A 816 28.22 -7.03 -37.45
N LYS A 817 27.04 -6.48 -37.17
CA LYS A 817 26.85 -5.08 -36.74
C LYS A 817 26.57 -4.94 -35.25
N THR A 818 26.52 -6.05 -34.52
CA THR A 818 26.08 -6.06 -33.12
C THR A 818 27.23 -6.45 -32.21
N LYS A 819 27.49 -5.63 -31.20
CA LYS A 819 28.47 -5.91 -30.13
C LYS A 819 27.74 -5.93 -28.80
N CYS A 820 28.17 -6.81 -27.89
CA CYS A 820 27.63 -6.89 -26.54
C CYS A 820 28.78 -6.88 -25.54
N PHE A 821 28.60 -6.16 -24.44
CA PHE A 821 29.58 -6.06 -23.35
C PHE A 821 28.89 -6.29 -22.01
N ALA A 822 29.47 -7.14 -21.17
CA ALA A 822 29.13 -7.20 -19.75
C ALA A 822 29.68 -5.94 -19.06
N LEU A 823 28.89 -5.33 -18.19
CA LEU A 823 29.25 -4.09 -17.51
C LEU A 823 29.69 -4.33 -16.06
N ASP A 824 30.52 -3.45 -15.52
CA ASP A 824 30.86 -3.40 -14.10
C ASP A 824 29.76 -2.70 -13.28
N PRO A 825 29.88 -2.62 -11.94
CA PRO A 825 28.88 -1.95 -11.13
C PRO A 825 28.70 -0.45 -11.38
N SER A 826 29.63 0.21 -12.07
CA SER A 826 29.53 1.61 -12.49
C SER A 826 28.92 1.77 -13.88
N GLY A 827 28.62 0.67 -14.58
CA GLY A 827 28.10 0.64 -15.94
C GLY A 827 29.18 0.77 -17.03
N ASN A 828 30.47 0.63 -16.69
CA ASN A 828 31.54 0.63 -17.68
C ASN A 828 31.74 -0.76 -18.29
N ARG A 829 32.21 -0.82 -19.54
CA ARG A 829 32.50 -2.08 -20.23
C ARG A 829 33.60 -2.85 -19.49
N LYS A 830 33.28 -4.07 -19.06
CA LYS A 830 34.21 -4.97 -18.37
C LYS A 830 34.80 -6.02 -19.32
N GLN A 831 33.95 -6.66 -20.11
CA GLN A 831 34.35 -7.71 -21.05
C GLN A 831 33.34 -7.87 -22.18
N SER A 832 33.80 -8.28 -23.36
CA SER A 832 32.94 -8.59 -24.51
C SER A 832 32.16 -9.88 -24.28
N VAL A 833 30.90 -9.89 -24.72
CA VAL A 833 30.03 -11.07 -24.76
C VAL A 833 29.86 -11.49 -26.23
N PRO A 834 30.10 -12.77 -26.59
CA PRO A 834 29.94 -13.23 -27.95
C PRO A 834 28.52 -12.98 -28.50
N VAL A 835 28.47 -12.48 -29.74
CA VAL A 835 27.23 -12.33 -30.52
C VAL A 835 27.26 -13.37 -31.64
N GLU A 836 26.32 -14.29 -31.59
CA GLU A 836 26.20 -15.41 -32.53
C GLU A 836 25.12 -15.12 -33.58
N THR A 837 25.20 -15.81 -34.72
CA THR A 837 24.12 -15.84 -35.71
C THR A 837 23.11 -16.91 -35.32
N ASN A 838 21.83 -16.55 -35.21
CA ASN A 838 20.76 -17.53 -35.01
C ASN A 838 20.37 -18.21 -36.35
N ALA A 839 19.41 -19.15 -36.31
CA ALA A 839 18.93 -19.86 -37.49
C ALA A 839 18.28 -18.96 -38.56
N THR A 840 17.87 -17.75 -38.21
CA THR A 840 17.23 -16.77 -39.12
C THR A 840 18.18 -15.64 -39.54
N GLY A 841 19.47 -15.73 -39.24
CA GLY A 841 20.46 -14.68 -39.55
C GLY A 841 20.50 -13.49 -38.58
N ALA A 842 19.73 -13.53 -37.50
CA ALA A 842 19.61 -12.48 -36.50
C ALA A 842 20.62 -12.65 -35.36
N SER A 843 20.92 -11.56 -34.64
CA SER A 843 21.85 -11.56 -33.49
C SER A 843 21.30 -12.37 -32.33
N LYS A 844 22.09 -13.32 -31.85
CA LYS A 844 21.84 -14.11 -30.64
C LYS A 844 22.91 -13.81 -29.60
N ILE A 845 22.48 -13.44 -28.40
CA ILE A 845 23.34 -13.15 -27.26
C ILE A 845 22.97 -14.13 -26.13
N SER A 846 23.96 -14.84 -25.61
CA SER A 846 23.78 -15.76 -24.47
C SER A 846 24.32 -15.11 -23.21
N LEU A 847 23.44 -14.68 -22.30
CA LEU A 847 23.80 -14.24 -20.97
C LEU A 847 24.12 -15.46 -20.12
N LYS A 848 25.21 -15.39 -19.36
CA LYS A 848 25.66 -16.48 -18.51
C LYS A 848 26.19 -15.96 -17.16
N PRO A 849 26.06 -16.76 -16.07
CA PRO A 849 26.49 -16.34 -14.74
C PRO A 849 27.99 -15.99 -14.65
N GLU A 850 28.84 -16.57 -15.49
CA GLU A 850 30.30 -16.38 -15.44
C GLU A 850 30.73 -14.95 -15.80
N PHE A 851 29.85 -14.17 -16.43
CA PHE A 851 30.13 -12.77 -16.72
C PHE A 851 30.15 -11.89 -15.46
N HIS A 852 29.59 -12.37 -14.35
CA HIS A 852 29.49 -11.68 -13.06
C HIS A 852 28.99 -10.23 -13.24
N THR A 853 27.82 -10.09 -13.86
CA THR A 853 27.15 -8.81 -14.05
C THR A 853 25.63 -8.97 -14.07
N VAL A 854 24.93 -7.88 -13.76
CA VAL A 854 23.48 -7.72 -14.00
C VAL A 854 23.19 -6.77 -15.16
N TRP A 855 24.21 -6.15 -15.74
CA TRP A 855 24.09 -5.14 -16.79
C TRP A 855 24.93 -5.48 -18.01
N TYR A 856 24.34 -5.25 -19.17
CA TYR A 856 25.00 -5.41 -20.46
C TYR A 856 24.71 -4.20 -21.34
N GLU A 857 25.72 -3.76 -22.08
CA GLU A 857 25.57 -2.78 -23.16
C GLU A 857 25.58 -3.51 -24.50
N ILE A 858 24.57 -3.25 -25.32
CA ILE A 858 24.49 -3.76 -26.67
C ILE A 858 24.56 -2.59 -27.63
N GLU A 859 25.54 -2.60 -28.51
CA GLU A 859 25.72 -1.62 -29.59
C GLU A 859 25.35 -2.25 -30.91
N ILE A 860 24.52 -1.55 -31.68
CA ILE A 860 24.18 -1.90 -33.06
C ILE A 860 24.70 -0.76 -33.92
N SER A 861 25.56 -1.06 -34.90
CA SER A 861 26.04 -0.08 -35.88
C SER A 861 25.12 0.02 -37.09
N ASN A 862 25.23 1.14 -37.81
CA ASN A 862 24.50 1.37 -39.05
C ASN A 862 24.99 0.51 -40.22
#